data_AF-A0A8V0Z738-F1
#
_entry.id   AF-A0A8V0Z738-F1
#
_cell.length_a   1.000
_cell.length_b   1.000
_cell.length_c   1.000
_cell.angle_alpha   90.00
_cell.angle_beta   90.00
_cell.angle_gamma   90.00
#
_symmetry.space_group_name_H-M   'P 1'
#
loop_
_entity.id
_entity.type
_entity.pdbx_description
1 polymer ?
#
loop_
_entity_poly.entity_id
_entity_poly.type
_entity_poly.pdbx_seq_one_letter_code
_entity_poly.pdbx_strand_id
1 'polypeptide(L)'
;MAEQEASGLQVLLSTLQSSCDKDVLLNILSVLTDLLSLGTGRRIHYVISKGGSEALLQALISAARTEPPDPSILLPLLRLLARVGQQDRKFGIKVQKAEATDVILSLTRQNLGHHLNLTHCLWVLRVCASNVAAGTMLGINGAMELLFKVITPYSKQHVRTVRAAIEALAALLKSKSNSRQAVNRGYLGGLLRLYQDWHHNDVSNNYIYIRRGLLLCLKHITNIQLGRETFLGSRGMEILFTSVQDCLSCKNLDPIVTTVTQILRKCYPKEPLPLVTVRSSYSFPLPGNVKTERPCMGSEDDNESDGEEDMETDLNKDDVESKEEDYDLETDVNKLRSRPGLDRPEEELGQYEAMCPELSLNFQELDSESEEEKKSEDRTENLPSTSSHFIPSGNSVKDPNCRWRTQSGTEAGSDPGEKDFKVPLQSSAKKEKCSRSLIGEKREIVETVQNANSYEEDPAKSDTFSPCPLPKEAAWYKKIFNPQCEASIDPTSGVRSETSEIMTKLLEEHQGNIPFHSPHFYIARAKGTKSIPAYRDLAFPDFWGHQPPPSCKPMLERQYGVQRDKVLDDVRRLIQPGDLIGRTVFDIDEPSHSSPGAPDCLTFFSKFESGNLRKAIQVREFEYDLIMNADVNTNQHHQWFYFEVRGMKLAVPYRFNIINCEKLNSQFNYGMQLVMYSVKEALQGRPLWLRAGHNISYYKNHYRCSAAAGGARGKCYYTLTFSIEFPHEDDVCYLAYHYPYTYSAMMSHLDVLEQSRNPKKVYWRQQVLCQTLGGNPCPLLTITAMPESRKSDDLEQFYSRPYVFLMARVHPGESNASWVMKGTLEFLVSSDPIADLLRKCFIFKIVPMLNPDGVINGNHRCSLSGDDLNRQWLAPSSQLHPTIYHTKGLLYYLRSIGRAPLVFCDYHGHSQKKNVFLYGCSIKETLWQAGCMVDTAVITEDVGYRTLPKILDKVAPAFVMSSCSFLVEKSRESTARVVVWQEMGVLRSYTMESTYCGCSHGLYKGLQLGTQELEEMGSKFCLALLILHLKSLPCSKKVMAQAALLLDLDEEITITDRAQRSPMCC
;
A
#
# COMPACT_ATOMS: atom_id res chain seq x y z
N MET A 1 13.47 62.88 13.49
CA MET A 1 12.34 63.12 14.40
C MET A 1 11.14 63.50 13.56
N ALA A 2 10.30 62.54 13.23
CA ALA A 2 8.96 62.78 12.71
C ALA A 2 8.01 62.12 13.72
N GLU A 3 7.29 62.93 14.48
CA GLU A 3 6.20 62.45 15.32
C GLU A 3 5.17 61.79 14.39
N GLN A 4 5.02 60.47 14.51
CA GLN A 4 3.88 59.78 13.92
C GLN A 4 2.63 60.34 14.60
N GLU A 5 1.80 61.07 13.84
CA GLU A 5 0.47 61.47 14.29
C GLU A 5 -0.25 60.24 14.87
N ALA A 6 -0.56 60.30 16.17
CA ALA A 6 -1.27 59.22 16.85
C ALA A 6 -2.63 59.03 16.17
N SER A 7 -2.88 57.82 15.63
CA SER A 7 -4.18 57.52 15.03
C SER A 7 -5.31 57.78 16.05
N GLY A 8 -6.49 58.21 15.61
CA GLY A 8 -7.62 58.48 16.51
C GLY A 8 -7.95 57.30 17.44
N LEU A 9 -7.69 56.06 17.00
CA LEU A 9 -7.79 54.87 17.83
C LEU A 9 -6.75 54.83 18.96
N GLN A 10 -5.49 55.18 18.69
CA GLN A 10 -4.45 55.24 19.74
C GLN A 10 -4.77 56.31 20.79
N VAL A 11 -5.37 57.43 20.39
CA VAL A 11 -5.85 58.47 21.32
C VAL A 11 -6.99 57.94 22.19
N LEU A 12 -7.96 57.21 21.61
CA LEU A 12 -9.03 56.56 22.39
C LEU A 12 -8.48 55.52 23.37
N LEU A 13 -7.51 54.71 22.95
CA LEU A 13 -6.90 53.67 23.80
C LEU A 13 -6.02 54.28 24.91
N SER A 14 -5.28 55.36 24.66
CA SER A 14 -4.51 56.05 25.70
C SER A 14 -5.42 56.77 26.70
N THR A 15 -6.50 57.38 26.22
CA THR A 15 -7.53 58.01 27.07
C THR A 15 -8.25 56.98 27.94
N LEU A 16 -8.53 55.78 27.39
CA LEU A 16 -9.09 54.67 28.16
C LEU A 16 -8.17 54.21 29.30
N GLN A 17 -6.84 54.30 29.12
CA GLN A 17 -5.86 53.92 30.13
C GLN A 17 -5.71 54.96 31.25
N SER A 18 -5.86 56.25 30.94
CA SER A 18 -5.56 57.35 31.86
C SER A 18 -6.79 58.01 32.50
N SER A 19 -7.97 57.88 31.89
CA SER A 19 -9.18 58.53 32.39
C SER A 19 -9.77 57.80 33.62
N CYS A 20 -10.17 58.58 34.62
CA CYS A 20 -10.97 58.13 35.76
C CYS A 20 -12.43 58.60 35.67
N ASP A 21 -12.79 59.32 34.60
CA ASP A 21 -14.15 59.84 34.40
C ASP A 21 -15.06 58.75 33.83
N LYS A 22 -16.16 58.48 34.55
CA LYS A 22 -17.10 57.41 34.23
C LYS A 22 -17.75 57.59 32.86
N ASP A 23 -18.19 58.78 32.51
CA ASP A 23 -18.90 59.03 31.25
C ASP A 23 -17.95 58.95 30.06
N VAL A 24 -16.72 59.44 30.24
CA VAL A 24 -15.65 59.28 29.23
C VAL A 24 -15.34 57.80 29.00
N LEU A 25 -15.19 57.01 30.06
CA LEU A 25 -14.93 55.57 29.95
C LEU A 25 -16.08 54.84 29.25
N LEU A 26 -17.33 55.11 29.63
CA LEU A 26 -18.51 54.48 29.02
C LEU A 26 -18.65 54.85 27.54
N ASN A 27 -18.39 56.11 27.17
CA ASN A 27 -18.42 56.56 25.78
C ASN A 27 -17.35 55.84 24.94
N ILE A 28 -16.12 55.74 25.44
CA ILE A 28 -15.03 55.02 24.74
C ILE A 28 -15.36 53.53 24.60
N LEU A 29 -15.87 52.89 25.64
CA LEU A 29 -16.26 51.48 25.60
C LEU A 29 -17.42 51.22 24.63
N SER A 30 -18.38 52.14 24.51
CA SER A 30 -19.45 52.07 23.52
C SER A 30 -18.88 52.15 22.10
N VAL A 31 -18.01 53.13 21.84
CA VAL A 31 -17.35 53.29 20.53
C VAL A 31 -16.54 52.04 20.15
N LEU A 32 -15.78 51.47 21.10
CA LEU A 32 -15.03 50.23 20.86
C LEU A 32 -15.97 49.03 20.64
N THR A 33 -17.10 48.97 21.35
CA THR A 33 -18.11 47.93 21.16
C THR A 33 -18.70 47.97 19.75
N ASP A 34 -19.05 49.16 19.26
CA ASP A 34 -19.58 49.37 17.91
C ASP A 34 -18.54 49.13 16.83
N LEU A 35 -17.30 49.59 17.04
CA LEU A 35 -16.19 49.37 16.13
C LEU A 35 -15.93 47.87 15.92
N LEU A 36 -16.03 47.10 17.01
CA LEU A 36 -15.77 45.67 17.01
C LEU A 36 -17.00 44.82 16.69
N SER A 37 -18.23 45.35 16.77
CA SER A 37 -19.49 44.64 16.51
C SER A 37 -19.64 44.20 15.05
N LEU A 38 -19.11 45.00 14.11
CA LEU A 38 -19.18 44.83 12.66
C LEU A 38 -18.11 43.86 12.09
N GLY A 39 -18.28 42.57 12.33
CA GLY A 39 -17.97 41.47 11.38
C GLY A 39 -16.58 41.32 10.74
N THR A 40 -15.49 41.93 11.21
CA THR A 40 -14.17 41.74 10.55
C THR A 40 -13.05 41.47 11.55
N GLY A 41 -12.53 40.23 11.57
CA GLY A 41 -11.33 39.86 12.34
C GLY A 41 -10.13 40.79 12.07
N ARG A 42 -10.08 41.42 10.89
CA ARG A 42 -9.11 42.46 10.53
C ARG A 42 -9.15 43.69 11.45
N ARG A 43 -10.34 44.18 11.84
CA ARG A 43 -10.48 45.32 12.76
C ARG A 43 -10.02 44.96 14.16
N ILE A 44 -10.36 43.76 14.63
CA ILE A 44 -9.89 43.27 15.94
C ILE A 44 -8.36 43.14 15.92
N HIS A 45 -7.77 42.57 14.88
CA HIS A 45 -6.31 42.50 14.73
C HIS A 45 -5.64 43.88 14.67
N TYR A 46 -6.26 44.86 14.02
CA TYR A 46 -5.77 46.23 14.00
C TYR A 46 -5.82 46.88 15.40
N VAL A 47 -6.92 46.69 16.15
CA VAL A 47 -7.00 47.14 17.55
C VAL A 47 -5.93 46.46 18.42
N ILE A 48 -5.69 45.16 18.23
CA ILE A 48 -4.63 44.41 18.93
C ILE A 48 -3.25 44.97 18.57
N SER A 49 -2.96 45.25 17.29
CA SER A 49 -1.65 45.76 16.85
C SER A 49 -1.36 47.17 17.36
N LYS A 50 -2.40 47.93 17.74
CA LYS A 50 -2.29 49.24 18.39
C LYS A 50 -2.29 49.20 19.92
N GLY A 51 -2.19 48.02 20.53
CA GLY A 51 -2.13 47.86 21.99
C GLY A 51 -3.48 47.83 22.69
N GLY A 52 -4.57 47.56 21.96
CA GLY A 52 -5.93 47.56 22.51
C GLY A 52 -6.17 46.50 23.59
N SER A 53 -5.53 45.32 23.51
CA SER A 53 -5.62 44.31 24.56
C SER A 53 -5.04 44.82 25.88
N GLU A 54 -3.88 45.47 25.83
CA GLU A 54 -3.17 46.04 26.96
C GLU A 54 -3.95 47.22 27.57
N ALA A 55 -4.52 48.09 26.75
CA ALA A 55 -5.36 49.21 27.20
C ALA A 55 -6.61 48.73 27.94
N LEU A 56 -7.31 47.73 27.39
CA LEU A 56 -8.48 47.15 28.05
C LEU A 56 -8.14 46.44 29.37
N LEU A 57 -6.97 45.78 29.44
CA LEU A 57 -6.51 45.13 30.68
C LEU A 57 -6.18 46.15 31.77
N GLN A 58 -5.52 47.26 31.43
CA GLN A 58 -5.24 48.34 32.38
C GLN A 58 -6.53 49.00 32.86
N ALA A 59 -7.48 49.28 31.96
CA ALA A 59 -8.79 49.79 32.33
C ALA A 59 -9.56 48.85 33.27
N LEU A 60 -9.46 47.52 33.05
CA LEU A 60 -10.03 46.53 33.96
C LEU A 60 -9.38 46.59 35.35
N ILE A 61 -8.05 46.68 35.44
CA ILE A 61 -7.34 46.78 36.72
C ILE A 61 -7.78 48.05 37.48
N SER A 62 -7.82 49.19 36.80
CA SER A 62 -8.28 50.46 37.39
C SER A 62 -9.73 50.39 37.86
N ALA A 63 -10.63 49.84 37.04
CA ALA A 63 -12.03 49.69 37.38
C ALA A 63 -12.29 48.65 38.49
N ALA A 64 -11.40 47.68 38.68
CA ALA A 64 -11.51 46.68 39.74
C ALA A 64 -10.99 47.17 41.10
N ARG A 65 -10.21 48.26 41.12
CA ARG A 65 -9.69 48.89 42.36
C ARG A 65 -10.69 49.82 43.04
N THR A 66 -11.79 50.18 42.38
CA THR A 66 -12.87 50.95 43.00
C THR A 66 -13.71 50.03 43.87
N GLU A 67 -13.91 50.37 45.15
CA GLU A 67 -14.75 49.58 46.07
C GLU A 67 -16.06 50.32 46.39
N PRO A 68 -17.25 49.78 46.03
CA PRO A 68 -17.47 48.57 45.22
C PRO A 68 -17.23 48.80 43.71
N PRO A 69 -16.83 47.75 42.94
CA PRO A 69 -16.59 47.90 41.50
C PRO A 69 -17.87 48.28 40.76
N ASP A 70 -17.78 49.28 39.87
CA ASP A 70 -18.96 49.77 39.13
C ASP A 70 -19.38 48.76 38.03
N PRO A 71 -20.56 48.11 38.14
CA PRO A 71 -21.01 47.12 37.18
C PRO A 71 -21.24 47.71 35.78
N SER A 72 -21.53 49.01 35.67
CA SER A 72 -21.81 49.69 34.40
C SER A 72 -20.57 49.81 33.51
N ILE A 73 -19.38 49.89 34.11
CA ILE A 73 -18.10 49.94 33.41
C ILE A 73 -17.53 48.52 33.23
N LEU A 74 -17.65 47.69 34.27
CA LEU A 74 -17.04 46.35 34.30
C LEU A 74 -17.61 45.40 33.24
N LEU A 75 -18.93 45.42 33.03
CA LEU A 75 -19.58 44.48 32.10
C LEU A 75 -19.21 44.74 30.62
N PRO A 76 -19.22 45.98 30.10
CA PRO A 76 -18.70 46.29 28.77
C PRO A 76 -17.20 45.95 28.61
N LEU A 77 -16.38 46.23 29.62
CA LEU A 77 -14.95 45.89 29.61
C LEU A 77 -14.71 44.39 29.45
N LEU A 78 -15.37 43.56 30.27
CA LEU A 78 -15.23 42.09 30.20
C LEU A 78 -15.69 41.52 28.85
N ARG A 79 -16.76 42.08 28.26
CA ARG A 79 -17.23 41.71 26.91
C ARG A 79 -16.17 41.99 25.84
N LEU A 80 -15.60 43.20 25.87
CA LEU A 80 -14.57 43.62 24.93
C LEU A 80 -13.30 42.78 25.10
N LEU A 81 -12.87 42.54 26.33
CA LEU A 81 -11.71 41.70 26.64
C LEU A 81 -11.88 40.26 26.12
N ALA A 82 -13.04 39.63 26.37
CA ALA A 82 -13.31 38.29 25.86
C ALA A 82 -13.28 38.25 24.31
N ARG A 83 -13.84 39.28 23.65
CA ARG A 83 -13.90 39.37 22.18
C ARG A 83 -12.53 39.62 21.55
N VAL A 84 -11.78 40.60 22.07
CA VAL A 84 -10.45 40.97 21.58
C VAL A 84 -9.46 39.85 21.87
N GLY A 85 -9.46 39.33 23.10
CA GLY A 85 -8.52 38.30 23.50
C GLY A 85 -8.70 36.99 22.73
N GLN A 86 -9.92 36.64 22.28
CA GLN A 86 -10.14 35.46 21.43
C GLN A 86 -9.33 35.48 20.13
N GLN A 87 -8.98 36.67 19.63
CA GLN A 87 -8.16 36.87 18.42
C GLN A 87 -6.69 37.19 18.73
N ASP A 88 -6.32 37.37 20.00
CA ASP A 88 -4.97 37.68 20.43
C ASP A 88 -4.29 36.44 21.03
N ARG A 89 -3.46 35.76 20.24
CA ARG A 89 -2.73 34.55 20.66
C ARG A 89 -1.79 34.79 21.86
N LYS A 90 -1.43 36.04 22.15
CA LYS A 90 -0.56 36.43 23.27
C LYS A 90 -1.34 36.98 24.47
N PHE A 91 -2.67 36.99 24.43
CA PHE A 91 -3.51 37.60 25.46
C PHE A 91 -3.20 37.11 26.87
N GLY A 92 -3.10 35.78 27.07
CA GLY A 92 -2.76 35.22 28.39
C GLY A 92 -1.40 35.68 28.92
N ILE A 93 -0.41 35.89 28.05
CA ILE A 93 0.91 36.43 28.42
C ILE A 93 0.79 37.91 28.78
N LYS A 94 -0.03 38.68 28.06
CA LYS A 94 -0.28 40.09 28.36
C LYS A 94 -0.97 40.27 29.71
N VAL A 95 -1.92 39.40 30.05
CA VAL A 95 -2.59 39.36 31.36
C VAL A 95 -1.57 39.17 32.49
N GLN A 96 -0.62 38.26 32.30
CA GLN A 96 0.46 38.03 33.27
C GLN A 96 1.38 39.25 33.42
N LYS A 97 1.83 39.84 32.30
CA LYS A 97 2.68 41.03 32.30
C LYS A 97 2.02 42.24 32.94
N ALA A 98 0.70 42.37 32.80
CA ALA A 98 -0.08 43.42 33.41
C ALA A 98 -0.43 43.15 34.88
N GLU A 99 0.01 42.01 35.46
CA GLU A 99 -0.36 41.57 36.82
C GLU A 99 -1.89 41.49 37.04
N ALA A 100 -2.66 41.25 35.96
CA ALA A 100 -4.12 41.24 35.98
C ALA A 100 -4.73 39.90 36.42
N THR A 101 -3.90 38.87 36.62
CA THR A 101 -4.35 37.50 36.91
C THR A 101 -5.21 37.42 38.17
N ASP A 102 -4.72 37.98 39.28
CA ASP A 102 -5.42 37.94 40.56
C ASP A 102 -6.68 38.81 40.56
N VAL A 103 -6.66 39.92 39.82
CA VAL A 103 -7.82 40.78 39.62
C VAL A 103 -8.96 40.01 38.93
N ILE A 104 -8.66 39.30 37.84
CA ILE A 104 -9.66 38.51 37.11
C ILE A 104 -10.22 37.39 38.00
N LEU A 105 -9.37 36.70 38.76
CA LEU A 105 -9.82 35.64 39.67
C LEU A 105 -10.63 36.17 40.85
N SER A 106 -10.24 37.32 41.42
CA SER A 106 -10.97 37.99 42.49
C SER A 106 -12.37 38.43 42.04
N LEU A 107 -12.47 39.10 40.89
CA LEU A 107 -13.74 39.48 40.29
C LEU A 107 -14.64 38.27 40.01
N THR A 108 -14.05 37.16 39.58
CA THR A 108 -14.79 35.91 39.36
C THR A 108 -15.34 35.35 40.68
N ARG A 109 -14.55 35.37 41.77
CA ARG A 109 -14.99 34.92 43.11
C ARG A 109 -16.10 35.80 43.69
N GLN A 110 -15.99 37.11 43.54
CA GLN A 110 -16.99 38.07 44.05
C GLN A 110 -18.35 37.94 43.34
N ASN A 111 -18.35 37.51 42.07
CA ASN A 111 -19.57 37.40 41.26
C ASN A 111 -20.20 36.00 41.26
N LEU A 112 -19.85 35.10 42.18
CA LEU A 112 -20.42 33.74 42.22
C LEU A 112 -21.96 33.71 42.33
N GLY A 113 -22.57 34.70 42.99
CA GLY A 113 -24.03 34.87 43.07
C GLY A 113 -24.67 35.67 41.92
N HIS A 114 -23.88 36.27 41.02
CA HIS A 114 -24.34 37.14 39.93
C HIS A 114 -24.03 36.53 38.55
N HIS A 115 -24.90 35.61 38.11
CA HIS A 115 -24.66 34.77 36.93
C HIS A 115 -24.33 35.52 35.63
N LEU A 116 -24.91 36.70 35.38
CA LEU A 116 -24.61 37.48 34.19
C LEU A 116 -23.16 37.98 34.20
N ASN A 117 -22.71 38.58 35.30
CA ASN A 117 -21.34 39.08 35.45
C ASN A 117 -20.35 37.92 35.45
N LEU A 118 -20.68 36.85 36.18
CA LEU A 118 -19.87 35.63 36.24
C LEU A 118 -19.62 35.05 34.84
N THR A 119 -20.63 35.00 33.98
CA THR A 119 -20.48 34.48 32.61
C THR A 119 -19.41 35.23 31.81
N HIS A 120 -19.35 36.56 31.95
CA HIS A 120 -18.37 37.38 31.23
C HIS A 120 -16.96 37.25 31.84
N CYS A 121 -16.86 37.15 33.18
CA CYS A 121 -15.58 36.81 33.84
C CYS A 121 -15.04 35.46 33.35
N LEU A 122 -15.90 34.45 33.21
CA LEU A 122 -15.53 33.12 32.73
C LEU A 122 -15.09 33.12 31.26
N TRP A 123 -15.69 33.94 30.40
CA TRP A 123 -15.22 34.09 29.02
C TRP A 123 -13.84 34.73 28.94
N VAL A 124 -13.57 35.74 29.76
CA VAL A 124 -12.21 36.32 29.87
C VAL A 124 -11.24 35.26 30.37
N LEU A 125 -11.61 34.51 31.43
CA LEU A 125 -10.78 33.42 31.98
C LEU A 125 -10.45 32.34 30.93
N ARG A 126 -11.44 31.91 30.14
CA ARG A 126 -11.26 30.96 29.02
C ARG A 126 -10.22 31.47 28.01
N VAL A 127 -10.31 32.76 27.68
CA VAL A 127 -9.42 33.39 26.70
C VAL A 127 -8.01 33.56 27.28
N CYS A 128 -7.86 33.91 28.56
CA CYS A 128 -6.57 33.89 29.24
C CYS A 128 -5.91 32.50 29.20
N ALA A 129 -6.71 31.45 29.42
CA ALA A 129 -6.28 30.06 29.41
C ALA A 129 -6.03 29.48 28.00
N SER A 130 -6.26 30.24 26.93
CA SER A 130 -6.03 29.77 25.55
C SER A 130 -4.55 29.49 25.25
N ASN A 131 -3.64 30.12 25.99
CA ASN A 131 -2.20 29.87 25.97
C ASN A 131 -1.82 28.88 27.10
N VAL A 132 -1.04 27.85 26.79
CA VAL A 132 -0.70 26.77 27.74
C VAL A 132 0.05 27.29 28.98
N ALA A 133 1.02 28.20 28.83
CA ALA A 133 1.78 28.76 29.95
C ALA A 133 0.91 29.64 30.84
N ALA A 134 0.04 30.47 30.24
CA ALA A 134 -0.94 31.26 30.96
C ALA A 134 -1.97 30.40 31.71
N GLY A 135 -2.44 29.33 31.05
CA GLY A 135 -3.32 28.34 31.65
C GLY A 135 -2.69 27.67 32.87
N THR A 136 -1.41 27.26 32.81
CA THR A 136 -0.69 26.67 33.95
C THR A 136 -0.68 27.62 35.16
N MET A 137 -0.34 28.89 34.95
CA MET A 137 -0.32 29.87 36.04
C MET A 137 -1.71 30.11 36.64
N LEU A 138 -2.76 30.17 35.82
CA LEU A 138 -4.14 30.28 36.30
C LEU A 138 -4.53 29.07 37.15
N GLY A 139 -4.12 27.86 36.75
CA GLY A 139 -4.33 26.64 37.53
C GLY A 139 -3.66 26.71 38.91
N ILE A 140 -2.40 27.14 38.97
CA ILE A 140 -1.65 27.34 40.22
C ILE A 140 -2.37 28.33 41.15
N ASN A 141 -2.93 29.43 40.60
CA ASN A 141 -3.64 30.46 41.35
C ASN A 141 -5.10 30.10 41.74
N GLY A 142 -5.47 28.84 41.60
CA GLY A 142 -6.73 28.32 42.12
C GLY A 142 -7.93 28.47 41.17
N ALA A 143 -7.69 28.66 39.87
CA ALA A 143 -8.76 28.84 38.88
C ALA A 143 -9.61 27.56 38.71
N MET A 144 -9.01 26.38 38.80
CA MET A 144 -9.74 25.12 38.63
C MET A 144 -10.73 24.88 39.77
N GLU A 145 -10.33 25.11 41.03
CA GLU A 145 -11.21 25.02 42.21
C GLU A 145 -12.43 25.92 42.06
N LEU A 146 -12.20 27.13 41.53
CA LEU A 146 -13.25 28.10 41.29
C LEU A 146 -14.24 27.62 40.24
N LEU A 147 -13.74 27.05 39.14
CA LEU A 147 -14.59 26.52 38.05
C LEU A 147 -15.42 25.32 38.52
N PHE A 148 -14.86 24.41 39.31
CA PHE A 148 -15.62 23.28 39.87
C PHE A 148 -16.73 23.71 40.83
N LYS A 149 -16.63 24.88 41.48
CA LYS A 149 -17.74 25.45 42.28
C LYS A 149 -18.89 25.98 41.42
N VAL A 150 -18.63 26.33 40.16
CA VAL A 150 -19.62 26.90 39.24
C VAL A 150 -20.27 25.82 38.37
N ILE A 151 -19.55 24.74 38.04
CA ILE A 151 -20.07 23.65 37.22
C ILE A 151 -21.02 22.80 38.08
N THR A 152 -22.32 22.90 37.78
CA THR A 152 -23.36 22.17 38.51
C THR A 152 -23.77 20.88 37.80
N PRO A 153 -24.43 19.95 38.52
CA PRO A 153 -25.29 18.93 37.92
C PRO A 153 -26.35 19.57 36.99
N TYR A 154 -27.06 18.71 36.24
CA TYR A 154 -28.07 19.08 35.27
C TYR A 154 -29.04 20.12 35.84
N SER A 155 -29.13 21.25 35.13
CA SER A 155 -30.04 22.33 35.48
C SER A 155 -30.48 23.07 34.22
N LYS A 156 -31.74 23.50 34.20
CA LYS A 156 -32.27 24.40 33.17
C LYS A 156 -31.96 25.86 33.45
N GLN A 157 -31.44 26.17 34.65
CA GLN A 157 -31.06 27.51 35.07
C GLN A 157 -29.57 27.77 34.80
N HIS A 158 -29.23 29.02 34.48
CA HIS A 158 -27.84 29.50 34.33
C HIS A 158 -26.95 28.67 33.37
N VAL A 159 -27.55 27.98 32.41
CA VAL A 159 -26.89 27.12 31.41
C VAL A 159 -25.72 27.82 30.70
N ARG A 160 -25.88 29.11 30.36
CA ARG A 160 -24.82 29.91 29.72
C ARG A 160 -23.58 30.04 30.61
N THR A 161 -23.78 30.19 31.92
CA THR A 161 -22.72 30.30 32.92
C THR A 161 -22.01 28.96 33.12
N VAL A 162 -22.78 27.86 33.25
CA VAL A 162 -22.23 26.50 33.35
C VAL A 162 -21.40 26.16 32.12
N ARG A 163 -21.93 26.44 30.92
CA ARG A 163 -21.20 26.26 29.66
C ARG A 163 -19.90 27.07 29.63
N ALA A 164 -19.94 28.34 30.00
CA ALA A 164 -18.75 29.20 30.03
C ALA A 164 -17.68 28.65 31.00
N ALA A 165 -18.09 28.13 32.16
CA ALA A 165 -17.19 27.53 33.14
C ALA A 165 -16.52 26.25 32.59
N ILE A 166 -17.29 25.37 31.93
CA ILE A 166 -16.75 24.14 31.32
C ILE A 166 -15.78 24.47 30.18
N GLU A 167 -16.10 25.44 29.33
CA GLU A 167 -15.20 25.87 28.25
C GLU A 167 -13.89 26.48 28.79
N ALA A 168 -13.96 27.25 29.89
CA ALA A 168 -12.78 27.77 30.57
C ALA A 168 -11.95 26.63 31.20
N LEU A 169 -12.60 25.63 31.81
CA LEU A 169 -11.94 24.46 32.39
C LEU A 169 -11.23 23.64 31.31
N ALA A 170 -11.90 23.37 30.18
CA ALA A 170 -11.31 22.66 29.06
C ALA A 170 -10.06 23.39 28.52
N ALA A 171 -10.09 24.73 28.45
CA ALA A 171 -8.93 25.52 28.06
C ALA A 171 -7.75 25.38 29.04
N LEU A 172 -8.01 25.42 30.35
CA LEU A 172 -6.98 25.21 31.38
C LEU A 172 -6.36 23.81 31.33
N LEU A 173 -7.17 22.78 31.09
CA LEU A 173 -6.73 21.38 31.06
C LEU A 173 -5.86 21.04 29.85
N LYS A 174 -5.75 21.91 28.84
CA LYS A 174 -4.74 21.74 27.77
C LYS A 174 -3.31 21.70 28.30
N SER A 175 -3.05 22.31 29.46
CA SER A 175 -1.76 22.18 30.15
C SER A 175 -1.65 20.80 30.81
N LYS A 176 -0.54 20.09 30.53
CA LYS A 176 -0.20 18.82 31.21
C LYS A 176 -0.12 19.00 32.73
N SER A 177 0.42 20.12 33.20
CA SER A 177 0.55 20.43 34.63
C SER A 177 -0.83 20.55 35.30
N ASN A 178 -1.75 21.30 34.68
CA ASN A 178 -3.13 21.43 35.18
C ASN A 178 -3.89 20.11 35.12
N SER A 179 -3.72 19.33 34.04
CA SER A 179 -4.30 17.99 33.94
C SER A 179 -3.83 17.09 35.06
N ARG A 180 -2.52 17.09 35.38
CA ARG A 180 -1.96 16.34 36.51
C ARG A 180 -2.53 16.82 37.85
N GLN A 181 -2.62 18.13 38.06
CA GLN A 181 -3.22 18.69 39.27
C GLN A 181 -4.72 18.35 39.39
N ALA A 182 -5.46 18.34 38.30
CA ALA A 182 -6.87 17.94 38.29
C ALA A 182 -7.05 16.46 38.68
N VAL A 183 -6.16 15.58 38.19
CA VAL A 183 -6.15 14.17 38.59
C VAL A 183 -5.83 14.02 40.08
N ASN A 184 -4.77 14.67 40.57
CA ASN A 184 -4.36 14.61 41.98
C ASN A 184 -5.43 15.14 42.96
N ARG A 185 -6.28 16.08 42.51
CA ARG A 185 -7.40 16.61 43.30
C ARG A 185 -8.70 15.80 43.16
N GLY A 186 -8.70 14.69 42.43
CA GLY A 186 -9.87 13.83 42.25
C GLY A 186 -10.94 14.40 41.32
N TYR A 187 -10.62 15.42 40.51
CA TYR A 187 -11.58 16.08 39.64
C TYR A 187 -12.06 15.21 38.48
N LEU A 188 -11.26 14.23 38.04
CA LEU A 188 -11.64 13.30 36.96
C LEU A 188 -12.94 12.56 37.27
N GLY A 189 -13.04 11.94 38.45
CA GLY A 189 -14.27 11.25 38.89
C GLY A 189 -15.45 12.18 39.07
N GLY A 190 -15.21 13.47 39.39
CA GLY A 190 -16.25 14.51 39.39
C GLY A 190 -16.77 14.81 37.99
N LEU A 191 -15.87 14.95 37.01
CA LEU A 191 -16.21 15.20 35.60
C LEU A 191 -16.99 14.03 34.96
N LEU A 192 -16.62 12.78 35.26
CA LEU A 192 -17.36 11.61 34.81
C LEU A 192 -18.80 11.61 35.35
N ARG A 193 -18.98 11.88 36.65
CA ARG A 193 -20.31 11.98 37.27
C ARG A 193 -21.15 13.12 36.68
N LEU A 194 -20.54 14.29 36.48
CA LEU A 194 -21.21 15.43 35.84
C LEU A 194 -21.61 15.08 34.40
N TYR A 195 -20.73 14.45 33.62
CA TYR A 195 -21.05 14.04 32.25
C TYR A 195 -22.22 13.05 32.23
N GLN A 196 -22.19 12.03 33.10
CA GLN A 196 -23.24 11.04 33.22
C GLN A 196 -24.57 11.70 33.57
N ASP A 197 -24.61 12.57 34.58
CA ASP A 197 -25.82 13.27 35.00
C ASP A 197 -26.41 14.17 33.89
N TRP A 198 -25.58 14.96 33.21
CA TRP A 198 -26.02 15.75 32.06
C TRP A 198 -26.47 14.88 30.87
N HIS A 199 -25.87 13.70 30.68
CA HIS A 199 -26.25 12.79 29.62
C HIS A 199 -27.62 12.14 29.85
N HIS A 200 -27.89 11.68 31.07
CA HIS A 200 -29.16 11.01 31.40
C HIS A 200 -30.35 11.98 31.41
N ASN A 201 -30.13 13.23 31.83
CA ASN A 201 -31.20 14.21 32.02
C ASN A 201 -31.45 15.12 30.81
N ASP A 202 -30.50 15.27 29.88
CA ASP A 202 -30.71 16.04 28.62
C ASP A 202 -31.40 15.20 27.53
N VAL A 203 -32.58 14.66 27.85
CA VAL A 203 -33.35 13.76 26.96
C VAL A 203 -33.70 14.43 25.63
N SER A 204 -33.93 15.73 25.63
CA SER A 204 -34.23 16.51 24.42
C SER A 204 -32.99 16.95 23.62
N ASN A 205 -31.78 16.63 24.09
CA ASN A 205 -30.51 17.04 23.48
C ASN A 205 -30.38 18.56 23.25
N ASN A 206 -30.95 19.37 24.13
CA ASN A 206 -30.91 20.84 24.03
C ASN A 206 -29.56 21.41 24.50
N TYR A 207 -28.80 20.62 25.25
CA TYR A 207 -27.57 21.04 25.92
C TYR A 207 -26.34 20.22 25.49
N ILE A 208 -26.32 19.74 24.24
CA ILE A 208 -25.21 19.01 23.60
C ILE A 208 -23.84 19.68 23.85
N TYR A 209 -23.78 21.02 23.80
CA TYR A 209 -22.52 21.76 24.02
C TYR A 209 -21.93 21.59 25.42
N ILE A 210 -22.76 21.39 26.44
CA ILE A 210 -22.31 21.12 27.81
C ILE A 210 -21.72 19.71 27.90
N ARG A 211 -22.44 18.71 27.38
CA ARG A 211 -21.95 17.31 27.29
C ARG A 211 -20.62 17.25 26.54
N ARG A 212 -20.51 17.93 25.39
CA ARG A 212 -19.27 18.04 24.61
C ARG A 212 -18.15 18.73 25.40
N GLY A 213 -18.44 19.81 26.12
CA GLY A 213 -17.45 20.51 26.93
C GLY A 213 -16.87 19.64 28.05
N LEU A 214 -17.71 18.84 28.72
CA LEU A 214 -17.27 17.89 29.75
C LEU A 214 -16.39 16.79 29.15
N LEU A 215 -16.77 16.25 28.00
CA LEU A 215 -15.93 15.29 27.27
C LEU A 215 -14.61 15.88 26.82
N LEU A 216 -14.56 17.15 26.41
CA LEU A 216 -13.30 17.82 26.07
C LEU A 216 -12.38 17.93 27.30
N CYS A 217 -12.93 18.19 28.49
CA CYS A 217 -12.14 18.16 29.74
C CYS A 217 -11.53 16.77 29.96
N LEU A 218 -12.32 15.71 29.82
CA LEU A 218 -11.85 14.32 29.94
C LEU A 218 -10.82 13.97 28.86
N LYS A 219 -11.02 14.41 27.61
CA LYS A 219 -10.06 14.23 26.49
C LYS A 219 -8.71 14.85 26.81
N HIS A 220 -8.68 16.02 27.44
CA HIS A 220 -7.43 16.69 27.81
C HIS A 220 -6.74 16.01 29.00
N ILE A 221 -7.49 15.61 30.02
CA ILE A 221 -6.92 14.90 31.17
C ILE A 221 -6.32 13.55 30.75
N THR A 222 -6.97 12.84 29.83
CA THR A 222 -6.48 11.54 29.33
C THR A 222 -5.30 11.63 28.35
N ASN A 223 -4.79 12.84 28.06
CA ASN A 223 -3.54 13.01 27.32
C ASN A 223 -2.30 12.64 28.16
N ILE A 224 -2.40 12.66 29.49
CA ILE A 224 -1.32 12.22 30.38
C ILE A 224 -1.56 10.80 30.89
N GLN A 225 -0.49 10.04 31.12
CA GLN A 225 -0.54 8.66 31.58
C GLN A 225 -1.33 8.50 32.89
N LEU A 226 -1.00 9.29 33.91
CA LEU A 226 -1.72 9.32 35.19
C LEU A 226 -3.23 9.57 35.02
N GLY A 227 -3.61 10.38 34.03
CA GLY A 227 -5.02 10.64 33.70
C GLY A 227 -5.72 9.44 33.07
N ARG A 228 -5.03 8.67 32.21
CA ARG A 228 -5.54 7.42 31.64
C ARG A 228 -5.74 6.34 32.70
N GLU A 229 -4.75 6.16 33.59
CA GLU A 229 -4.81 5.21 34.71
C GLU A 229 -5.97 5.54 35.66
N THR A 230 -6.09 6.82 36.05
CA THR A 230 -7.19 7.27 36.92
C THR A 230 -8.55 7.13 36.23
N PHE A 231 -8.62 7.36 34.92
CA PHE A 231 -9.83 7.16 34.12
C PHE A 231 -10.26 5.69 34.12
N LEU A 232 -9.33 4.76 33.94
CA LEU A 232 -9.56 3.32 34.04
C LEU A 232 -10.04 2.93 35.44
N GLY A 233 -9.34 3.36 36.49
CA GLY A 233 -9.71 3.10 37.89
C GLY A 233 -11.07 3.69 38.30
N SER A 234 -11.54 4.73 37.61
CA SER A 234 -12.84 5.36 37.85
C SER A 234 -13.99 4.76 37.02
N ARG A 235 -13.81 3.56 36.43
CA ARG A 235 -14.76 2.92 35.50
C ARG A 235 -15.13 3.80 34.31
N GLY A 236 -14.22 4.68 33.89
CA GLY A 236 -14.44 5.63 32.81
C GLY A 236 -14.77 4.95 31.47
N MET A 237 -14.15 3.80 31.20
CA MET A 237 -14.41 3.02 29.98
C MET A 237 -15.87 2.57 29.91
N GLU A 238 -16.42 2.03 31.00
CA GLU A 238 -17.81 1.54 31.06
C GLU A 238 -18.82 2.69 30.98
N ILE A 239 -18.59 3.78 31.71
CA ILE A 239 -19.46 4.97 31.72
C ILE A 239 -19.56 5.55 30.30
N LEU A 240 -18.41 5.76 29.66
CA LEU A 240 -18.36 6.35 28.33
C LEU A 240 -18.88 5.39 27.25
N PHE A 241 -18.57 4.10 27.35
CA PHE A 241 -19.10 3.10 26.41
C PHE A 241 -20.63 3.06 26.44
N THR A 242 -21.22 2.96 27.63
CA THR A 242 -22.69 2.95 27.80
C THR A 242 -23.32 4.21 27.21
N SER A 243 -22.73 5.38 27.48
CA SER A 243 -23.25 6.65 26.97
C SER A 243 -23.23 6.78 25.44
N VAL A 244 -22.28 6.11 24.77
CA VAL A 244 -22.19 6.14 23.31
C VAL A 244 -23.28 5.28 22.70
N GLN A 245 -23.56 4.11 23.28
CA GLN A 245 -24.62 3.21 22.78
C GLN A 245 -25.96 3.94 22.67
N ASP A 246 -26.31 4.76 23.68
CA ASP A 246 -27.52 5.60 23.68
C ASP A 246 -27.55 6.65 22.56
N CYS A 247 -26.38 7.03 22.03
CA CYS A 247 -26.22 8.09 21.04
C CYS A 247 -26.10 7.59 19.59
N LEU A 248 -25.81 6.31 19.35
CA LEU A 248 -25.48 5.78 18.01
C LEU A 248 -26.61 5.94 16.99
N SER A 249 -27.87 5.97 17.44
CA SER A 249 -29.05 6.11 16.56
C SER A 249 -29.29 7.54 16.07
N CYS A 250 -28.61 8.56 16.61
CA CYS A 250 -28.90 9.97 16.33
C CYS A 250 -27.70 10.70 15.71
N LYS A 251 -27.79 11.05 14.42
CA LYS A 251 -26.73 11.77 13.67
C LYS A 251 -26.32 13.10 14.31
N ASN A 252 -27.25 13.82 14.95
CA ASN A 252 -26.95 15.09 15.63
C ASN A 252 -25.96 14.94 16.81
N LEU A 253 -25.76 13.72 17.30
CA LEU A 253 -24.86 13.39 18.40
C LEU A 253 -23.48 12.89 17.93
N ASP A 254 -23.21 12.86 16.62
CA ASP A 254 -21.92 12.43 16.06
C ASP A 254 -20.69 13.12 16.68
N PRO A 255 -20.71 14.43 17.01
CA PRO A 255 -19.59 15.07 17.69
C PRO A 255 -19.31 14.50 19.10
N ILE A 256 -20.37 14.09 19.82
CA ILE A 256 -20.24 13.44 21.13
C ILE A 256 -19.65 12.05 20.93
N VAL A 257 -20.25 11.25 20.06
CA VAL A 257 -19.81 9.88 19.75
C VAL A 257 -18.35 9.85 19.32
N THR A 258 -17.93 10.78 18.46
CA THR A 258 -16.55 10.90 17.99
C THR A 258 -15.59 11.22 19.15
N THR A 259 -15.94 12.19 20.00
CA THR A 259 -15.09 12.57 21.14
C THR A 259 -14.95 11.42 22.13
N VAL A 260 -16.04 10.71 22.43
CA VAL A 260 -15.99 9.55 23.32
C VAL A 260 -15.16 8.43 22.70
N THR A 261 -15.36 8.09 21.43
CA THR A 261 -14.58 7.05 20.73
C THR A 261 -13.07 7.36 20.77
N GLN A 262 -12.69 8.64 20.63
CA GLN A 262 -11.29 9.06 20.78
C GLN A 262 -10.75 8.82 22.20
N ILE A 263 -11.53 9.14 23.24
CA ILE A 263 -11.13 8.91 24.64
C ILE A 263 -10.99 7.41 24.91
N LEU A 264 -11.98 6.60 24.49
CA LEU A 264 -11.98 5.15 24.68
C LEU A 264 -10.76 4.49 24.02
N ARG A 265 -10.46 4.82 22.75
CA ARG A 265 -9.27 4.29 22.05
C ARG A 265 -7.96 4.66 22.73
N LYS A 266 -7.88 5.89 23.25
CA LYS A 266 -6.69 6.42 23.92
C LYS A 266 -6.47 5.76 25.28
N CYS A 267 -7.55 5.50 26.02
CA CYS A 267 -7.49 4.89 27.35
C CYS A 267 -7.51 3.36 27.30
N TYR A 268 -7.72 2.75 26.12
CA TYR A 268 -7.69 1.30 25.96
C TYR A 268 -6.29 0.76 26.36
N PRO A 269 -6.20 -0.22 27.28
CA PRO A 269 -4.94 -0.82 27.72
C PRO A 269 -4.10 -1.37 26.57
N LYS A 270 -2.81 -1.04 26.55
CA LYS A 270 -1.92 -1.46 25.47
C LYS A 270 -1.27 -2.80 25.82
N GLU A 271 -1.33 -3.75 24.90
CA GLU A 271 -0.86 -5.13 25.10
C GLU A 271 0.16 -5.54 24.02
N PRO A 272 1.08 -6.48 24.29
CA PRO A 272 1.88 -7.09 23.24
C PRO A 272 1.01 -7.99 22.35
N LEU A 273 1.48 -8.30 21.14
CA LEU A 273 0.85 -9.34 20.32
C LEU A 273 0.89 -10.70 21.06
N PRO A 274 -0.11 -11.58 20.88
CA PRO A 274 -0.15 -12.90 21.53
C PRO A 274 0.80 -13.90 20.82
N LEU A 275 2.07 -13.53 20.76
CA LEU A 275 3.20 -14.29 20.22
C LEU A 275 4.33 -14.30 21.26
N VAL A 276 5.08 -15.40 21.28
CA VAL A 276 6.30 -15.50 22.11
C VAL A 276 7.37 -14.53 21.61
N THR A 277 7.47 -14.36 20.30
CA THR A 277 8.40 -13.41 19.66
C THR A 277 7.78 -12.82 18.39
N VAL A 278 8.06 -11.54 18.14
CA VAL A 278 7.64 -10.84 16.90
C VAL A 278 8.55 -11.14 15.71
N ARG A 279 9.70 -11.81 15.91
CA ARG A 279 10.54 -12.27 14.80
C ARG A 279 9.79 -13.32 13.98
N SER A 280 10.11 -13.41 12.69
CA SER A 280 9.56 -14.43 11.81
C SER A 280 9.72 -15.84 12.40
N SER A 281 8.69 -16.68 12.25
CA SER A 281 8.78 -18.12 12.54
C SER A 281 9.79 -18.84 11.64
N TYR A 282 10.20 -18.20 10.54
CA TYR A 282 11.15 -18.73 9.60
C TYR A 282 12.48 -17.98 9.69
N SER A 283 13.57 -18.75 9.78
CA SER A 283 14.94 -18.23 9.77
C SER A 283 15.76 -18.92 8.69
N PHE A 284 16.64 -18.16 8.03
CA PHE A 284 17.57 -18.69 7.04
C PHE A 284 19.02 -18.39 7.43
N PRO A 285 19.92 -19.40 7.45
CA PRO A 285 21.32 -19.17 7.79
C PRO A 285 22.05 -18.43 6.67
N LEU A 286 22.70 -17.31 7.00
CA LEU A 286 23.44 -16.51 6.03
C LEU A 286 24.88 -17.01 5.83
N PRO A 287 25.41 -17.01 4.59
CA PRO A 287 26.82 -17.28 4.30
C PRO A 287 27.76 -16.33 5.08
N GLY A 288 28.85 -16.87 5.64
CA GLY A 288 29.86 -16.08 6.37
C GLY A 288 29.61 -15.90 7.88
N ASN A 289 28.44 -16.27 8.40
CA ASN A 289 28.20 -16.35 9.84
C ASN A 289 28.67 -17.70 10.40
N VAL A 290 29.94 -17.75 10.83
CA VAL A 290 30.42 -18.81 11.72
C VAL A 290 29.65 -18.67 13.04
N LYS A 291 28.98 -19.76 13.46
CA LYS A 291 28.22 -19.90 14.72
C LYS A 291 28.58 -18.89 15.81
N THR A 292 27.66 -18.00 16.12
CA THR A 292 27.57 -17.34 17.43
C THR A 292 26.15 -17.50 17.93
N GLU A 293 26.00 -18.50 18.80
CA GLU A 293 25.06 -18.63 19.93
C GLU A 293 23.55 -18.41 19.73
N ARG A 294 22.78 -19.27 20.40
CA ARG A 294 21.38 -19.03 20.73
C ARG A 294 21.25 -17.59 21.28
N PRO A 295 20.25 -16.79 20.90
CA PRO A 295 20.05 -15.51 21.57
C PRO A 295 19.80 -15.78 23.05
N CYS A 296 20.62 -15.16 23.90
CA CYS A 296 20.41 -15.14 25.34
C CYS A 296 18.94 -14.79 25.64
N MET A 297 18.33 -15.58 26.52
CA MET A 297 17.23 -15.10 27.35
C MET A 297 17.80 -13.96 28.21
N GLY A 298 17.84 -12.76 27.64
CA GLY A 298 18.02 -11.54 28.42
C GLY A 298 16.75 -11.36 29.22
N SER A 299 16.84 -11.49 30.54
CA SER A 299 15.86 -10.92 31.44
C SER A 299 15.75 -9.43 31.13
N GLU A 300 14.71 -9.03 30.40
CA GLU A 300 14.33 -7.64 30.23
C GLU A 300 13.71 -7.14 31.55
N ASP A 301 14.56 -6.92 32.56
CA ASP A 301 14.29 -5.95 33.62
C ASP A 301 14.63 -4.56 33.05
N ASP A 302 13.79 -4.08 32.13
CA ASP A 302 13.78 -2.67 31.78
C ASP A 302 13.08 -1.92 32.92
N ASN A 303 13.89 -1.40 33.84
CA ASN A 303 13.45 -0.38 34.78
C ASN A 303 12.93 0.82 33.98
N GLU A 304 11.61 0.96 33.96
CA GLU A 304 10.85 2.00 33.30
C GLU A 304 11.25 3.39 33.81
N SER A 305 11.82 4.20 32.92
CA SER A 305 11.83 5.65 33.04
C SER A 305 11.02 6.20 31.86
N ASP A 306 9.75 6.49 32.16
CA ASP A 306 8.75 7.04 31.26
C ASP A 306 9.14 8.45 30.79
N GLY A 307 9.77 8.52 29.62
CA GLY A 307 9.95 9.75 28.87
C GLY A 307 8.65 10.16 28.17
N GLU A 308 7.94 11.12 28.75
CA GLU A 308 6.66 11.65 28.24
C GLU A 308 6.80 12.41 26.90
N GLU A 309 6.59 11.74 25.76
CA GLU A 309 6.35 12.40 24.47
C GLU A 309 5.14 11.84 23.70
N ASP A 310 3.97 11.76 24.34
CA ASP A 310 2.69 11.66 23.64
C ASP A 310 2.21 13.07 23.22
N MET A 311 2.70 13.59 22.08
CA MET A 311 1.91 14.53 21.29
C MET A 311 1.29 13.78 20.11
N GLU A 312 0.17 13.09 20.38
CA GLU A 312 -0.77 12.74 19.31
C GLU A 312 -1.42 14.05 18.82
N THR A 313 -0.83 14.66 17.79
CA THR A 313 -1.51 15.64 16.95
C THR A 313 -2.70 14.93 16.30
N ASP A 314 -3.93 15.34 16.65
CA ASP A 314 -5.21 14.80 16.15
C ASP A 314 -5.17 14.52 14.63
N LEU A 315 -4.99 13.25 14.22
CA LEU A 315 -5.09 12.74 12.84
C LEU A 315 -6.54 12.52 12.39
N ASN A 316 -7.46 13.41 12.79
CA ASN A 316 -8.84 13.41 12.29
C ASN A 316 -9.11 14.70 11.49
N LYS A 317 -8.29 14.94 10.47
CA LYS A 317 -8.74 15.63 9.26
C LYS A 317 -9.00 14.53 8.23
N ASP A 318 -10.23 14.07 8.17
CA ASP A 318 -10.75 13.52 6.92
C ASP A 318 -10.62 14.67 5.89
N ASP A 319 -9.93 14.39 4.79
CA ASP A 319 -9.49 15.31 3.73
C ASP A 319 -8.31 16.25 4.06
N VAL A 320 -7.10 15.69 4.14
CA VAL A 320 -5.90 16.32 3.56
C VAL A 320 -5.02 15.21 2.99
N GLU A 321 -4.57 15.39 1.75
CA GLU A 321 -3.55 14.56 1.09
C GLU A 321 -2.46 14.09 2.06
N SER A 322 -2.09 12.82 1.91
CA SER A 322 -0.90 12.22 2.48
C SER A 322 0.34 12.98 2.02
N LYS A 323 0.65 14.09 2.68
CA LYS A 323 2.01 14.58 2.77
C LYS A 323 2.67 13.72 3.82
N GLU A 324 3.36 12.67 3.36
CA GLU A 324 4.55 12.24 4.09
C GLU A 324 5.35 13.51 4.36
N GLU A 325 5.73 13.72 5.61
CA GLU A 325 6.59 14.84 5.99
C GLU A 325 7.94 14.63 5.29
N ASP A 326 8.07 15.21 4.10
CA ASP A 326 9.27 15.29 3.26
C ASP A 326 10.36 16.10 4.00
N TYR A 327 11.02 15.43 4.94
CA TYR A 327 12.31 15.87 5.49
C TYR A 327 13.49 15.15 4.80
N ASP A 328 13.35 14.79 3.51
CA ASP A 328 14.42 14.12 2.73
C ASP A 328 14.71 14.80 1.38
N LEU A 329 14.59 16.14 1.32
CA LEU A 329 14.90 16.93 0.12
C LEU A 329 16.38 17.33 -0.01
N GLU A 330 17.25 16.89 0.89
CA GLU A 330 18.71 17.10 0.77
C GLU A 330 19.37 16.05 -0.16
N THR A 331 18.98 16.03 -1.43
CA THR A 331 19.68 15.23 -2.45
C THR A 331 20.99 15.94 -2.84
N ASP A 332 22.14 15.29 -2.63
CA ASP A 332 23.45 15.81 -3.01
C ASP A 332 23.61 15.88 -4.53
N VAL A 333 23.46 17.08 -5.08
CA VAL A 333 23.51 17.39 -6.52
C VAL A 333 24.83 16.96 -7.17
N ASN A 334 25.93 16.94 -6.42
CA ASN A 334 27.22 16.51 -6.95
C ASN A 334 27.27 15.00 -7.18
N LYS A 335 26.54 14.21 -6.37
CA LYS A 335 26.39 12.76 -6.58
C LYS A 335 25.56 12.43 -7.80
N LEU A 336 24.55 13.23 -8.15
CA LEU A 336 23.75 13.01 -9.38
C LEU A 336 24.54 13.29 -10.67
N ARG A 337 25.68 14.01 -10.58
CA ARG A 337 26.51 14.37 -11.74
C ARG A 337 27.70 13.44 -11.94
N SER A 338 28.21 12.80 -10.89
CA SER A 338 29.29 11.83 -11.01
C SER A 338 28.74 10.47 -11.42
N ARG A 339 29.41 9.83 -12.40
CA ARG A 339 29.18 8.41 -12.72
C ARG A 339 30.13 7.60 -11.84
N PRO A 340 29.62 6.81 -10.87
CA PRO A 340 30.45 5.88 -10.12
C PRO A 340 31.22 4.94 -11.06
N GLY A 341 32.40 4.51 -10.65
CA GLY A 341 33.11 3.39 -11.31
C GLY A 341 32.35 2.07 -11.14
N LEU A 342 32.81 1.02 -11.82
CA LEU A 342 32.22 -0.33 -11.65
C LEU A 342 32.34 -0.77 -10.19
N ASP A 343 31.28 -1.42 -9.68
CA ASP A 343 31.28 -2.05 -8.34
C ASP A 343 32.01 -3.40 -8.30
N ARG A 344 32.64 -3.79 -9.41
CA ARG A 344 33.36 -5.04 -9.63
C ARG A 344 34.46 -4.88 -10.69
N PRO A 345 35.45 -5.78 -10.75
CA PRO A 345 36.44 -5.78 -11.83
C PRO A 345 35.82 -5.94 -13.21
N GLU A 346 36.37 -5.27 -14.22
CA GLU A 346 35.86 -5.34 -15.61
C GLU A 346 36.05 -6.74 -16.21
N GLU A 347 37.09 -7.47 -15.78
CA GLU A 347 37.37 -8.84 -16.19
C GLU A 347 36.23 -9.80 -15.81
N GLU A 348 35.50 -9.52 -14.72
CA GLU A 348 34.34 -10.30 -14.33
C GLU A 348 33.14 -10.09 -15.27
N LEU A 349 33.12 -9.05 -16.09
CA LEU A 349 32.00 -8.83 -17.02
C LEU A 349 31.98 -9.83 -18.18
N GLY A 350 33.14 -10.40 -18.55
CA GLY A 350 33.25 -11.35 -19.67
C GLY A 350 32.35 -12.59 -19.53
N GLN A 351 32.04 -13.01 -18.29
CA GLN A 351 31.16 -14.14 -18.04
C GLN A 351 29.72 -13.93 -18.55
N TYR A 352 29.28 -12.68 -18.69
CA TYR A 352 27.93 -12.34 -19.17
C TYR A 352 27.80 -12.41 -20.70
N GLU A 353 28.89 -12.58 -21.45
CA GLU A 353 28.83 -12.87 -22.89
C GLU A 353 28.02 -14.14 -23.17
N ALA A 354 28.14 -15.17 -22.32
CA ALA A 354 27.36 -16.39 -22.41
C ALA A 354 25.84 -16.17 -22.24
N MET A 355 25.44 -15.01 -21.71
CA MET A 355 24.04 -14.58 -21.56
C MET A 355 23.56 -13.72 -22.74
N CYS A 356 24.40 -13.46 -23.74
CA CYS A 356 24.08 -12.72 -24.97
C CYS A 356 24.38 -13.50 -26.28
N PRO A 357 24.03 -14.79 -26.37
CA PRO A 357 24.30 -15.63 -27.54
C PRO A 357 23.64 -15.11 -28.83
N GLU A 358 22.55 -14.35 -28.71
CA GLU A 358 21.90 -13.66 -29.82
C GLU A 358 22.79 -12.61 -30.50
N LEU A 359 23.98 -12.30 -29.99
CA LEU A 359 24.95 -11.42 -30.65
C LEU A 359 26.01 -12.17 -31.47
N SER A 360 26.14 -13.49 -31.29
CA SER A 360 27.24 -14.30 -31.86
C SER A 360 26.78 -15.65 -32.44
N LEU A 361 25.47 -15.89 -32.49
CA LEU A 361 24.87 -17.17 -32.86
C LEU A 361 25.26 -17.66 -34.27
N ASN A 362 26.00 -18.78 -34.35
CA ASN A 362 26.11 -19.57 -35.57
C ASN A 362 24.86 -20.44 -35.71
N PHE A 363 24.01 -20.17 -36.69
CA PHE A 363 22.73 -20.87 -36.94
C PHE A 363 22.84 -22.36 -37.33
N GLN A 364 23.99 -23.00 -37.12
CA GLN A 364 24.18 -24.44 -37.33
C GLN A 364 23.61 -25.30 -36.18
N GLU A 365 23.59 -24.79 -34.93
CA GLU A 365 23.09 -25.56 -33.77
C GLU A 365 21.55 -25.70 -33.74
N LEU A 366 20.82 -24.76 -34.38
CA LEU A 366 19.36 -24.78 -34.48
C LEU A 366 18.82 -25.81 -35.49
N ASP A 367 19.65 -26.31 -36.40
CA ASP A 367 19.26 -27.35 -37.37
C ASP A 367 19.31 -28.76 -36.74
N SER A 368 20.17 -28.98 -35.74
CA SER A 368 20.35 -30.28 -35.06
C SER A 368 19.09 -30.76 -34.33
N GLU A 369 18.29 -29.84 -33.78
CA GLU A 369 17.01 -30.19 -33.13
C GLU A 369 15.94 -30.64 -34.14
N SER A 370 16.05 -30.24 -35.41
CA SER A 370 15.05 -30.57 -36.45
C SER A 370 15.31 -31.90 -37.18
N GLU A 371 16.54 -32.43 -37.12
CA GLU A 371 16.92 -33.72 -37.71
C GLU A 371 16.69 -34.89 -36.75
N GLU A 372 16.73 -34.67 -35.43
CA GLU A 372 16.45 -35.72 -34.43
C GLU A 372 14.94 -36.06 -34.32
N GLU A 373 14.03 -35.14 -34.66
CA GLU A 373 12.57 -35.39 -34.68
C GLU A 373 12.11 -36.35 -35.79
N LYS A 374 12.99 -36.77 -36.71
CA LYS A 374 12.64 -37.75 -37.76
C LYS A 374 13.08 -39.19 -37.45
N LYS A 375 13.65 -39.47 -36.27
CA LYS A 375 14.08 -40.82 -35.87
C LYS A 375 13.78 -41.14 -34.40
N SER A 376 12.52 -41.14 -33.98
CA SER A 376 12.11 -41.82 -32.73
C SER A 376 10.60 -42.02 -32.63
N GLU A 377 10.05 -43.00 -33.36
CA GLU A 377 8.92 -43.75 -32.83
C GLU A 377 9.50 -44.88 -31.96
N ASP A 378 9.04 -44.94 -30.71
CA ASP A 378 9.31 -45.95 -29.68
C ASP A 378 10.51 -45.67 -28.73
N ARG A 379 10.28 -44.85 -27.69
CA ARG A 379 10.86 -45.02 -26.34
C ARG A 379 10.22 -44.12 -25.27
N THR A 380 9.93 -44.75 -24.14
CA THR A 380 9.32 -44.25 -22.90
C THR A 380 10.16 -43.20 -22.17
N GLU A 381 9.45 -42.26 -21.52
CA GLU A 381 9.82 -41.36 -20.42
C GLU A 381 11.33 -41.13 -20.15
N ASN A 382 11.87 -40.02 -20.67
CA ASN A 382 12.92 -39.22 -20.03
C ASN A 382 12.96 -37.82 -20.69
N LEU A 383 12.90 -36.76 -19.88
CA LEU A 383 13.02 -35.37 -20.35
C LEU A 383 14.41 -35.09 -20.93
N PRO A 384 14.53 -34.24 -21.98
CA PRO A 384 15.83 -33.85 -22.51
C PRO A 384 16.55 -32.90 -21.55
N SER A 385 17.81 -33.24 -21.21
CA SER A 385 18.70 -32.36 -20.46
C SER A 385 19.24 -31.28 -21.40
N THR A 386 18.74 -30.04 -21.28
CA THR A 386 19.35 -28.87 -21.91
C THR A 386 20.73 -28.60 -21.29
N SER A 387 21.76 -28.41 -22.11
CA SER A 387 23.09 -28.03 -21.63
C SER A 387 23.04 -26.63 -21.03
N SER A 388 22.92 -26.53 -19.70
CA SER A 388 22.90 -25.26 -19.00
C SER A 388 24.33 -24.68 -18.94
N HIS A 389 24.60 -23.63 -19.72
CA HIS A 389 25.70 -22.73 -19.41
C HIS A 389 25.34 -21.96 -18.13
N PHE A 390 25.88 -22.41 -17.00
CA PHE A 390 25.73 -21.78 -15.69
C PHE A 390 26.97 -20.93 -15.40
N ILE A 391 26.78 -19.74 -14.83
CA ILE A 391 27.87 -18.97 -14.21
C ILE A 391 28.19 -19.65 -12.87
N PRO A 392 29.36 -20.30 -12.69
CA PRO A 392 29.69 -20.96 -11.43
C PRO A 392 29.74 -19.95 -10.28
N SER A 393 29.14 -20.29 -9.14
CA SER A 393 29.40 -19.59 -7.88
C SER A 393 30.86 -19.88 -7.48
N GLY A 394 31.71 -18.85 -7.58
CA GLY A 394 33.15 -18.98 -7.35
C GLY A 394 33.47 -19.52 -5.96
N ASN A 395 33.99 -20.75 -5.90
CA ASN A 395 34.84 -21.29 -4.83
C ASN A 395 35.53 -22.57 -5.32
N SER A 396 36.71 -22.43 -5.91
CA SER A 396 37.74 -23.48 -5.96
C SER A 396 39.06 -22.86 -6.40
N VAL A 397 39.87 -22.46 -5.43
CA VAL A 397 41.32 -22.25 -5.65
C VAL A 397 41.93 -23.62 -5.98
N LYS A 398 42.49 -23.77 -7.19
CA LYS A 398 43.47 -24.83 -7.48
C LYS A 398 44.62 -24.29 -8.32
N ASP A 399 45.81 -24.62 -7.82
CA ASP A 399 47.17 -24.33 -8.28
C ASP A 399 47.42 -24.48 -9.79
N PRO A 400 48.34 -23.69 -10.39
CA PRO A 400 48.67 -23.78 -11.80
C PRO A 400 49.85 -24.75 -12.01
N ASN A 401 49.62 -25.87 -12.67
CA ASN A 401 50.66 -26.59 -13.41
C ASN A 401 50.04 -27.68 -14.30
N CYS A 402 49.86 -27.40 -15.59
CA CYS A 402 50.36 -28.26 -16.66
C CYS A 402 50.12 -27.60 -18.04
N ARG A 403 51.23 -27.42 -18.76
CA ARG A 403 51.28 -27.00 -20.17
C ARG A 403 50.96 -28.17 -21.12
N TRP A 404 50.75 -27.77 -22.38
CA TRP A 404 50.96 -28.49 -23.65
C TRP A 404 49.75 -29.31 -24.12
N ARG A 405 49.39 -29.39 -25.41
CA ARG A 405 49.74 -28.71 -26.69
C ARG A 405 48.89 -29.45 -27.74
N THR A 406 48.48 -28.78 -28.82
CA THR A 406 48.30 -29.28 -30.21
C THR A 406 47.64 -30.66 -30.43
N GLN A 407 46.75 -30.86 -31.41
CA GLN A 407 47.11 -30.78 -32.83
C GLN A 407 45.87 -30.99 -33.71
N SER A 408 45.85 -30.24 -34.81
CA SER A 408 45.08 -30.44 -36.03
C SER A 408 45.43 -31.74 -36.77
N GLY A 409 44.47 -32.31 -37.50
CA GLY A 409 44.70 -33.38 -38.48
C GLY A 409 43.59 -33.41 -39.54
N THR A 410 44.01 -33.37 -40.79
CA THR A 410 43.28 -33.15 -42.05
C THR A 410 42.98 -34.48 -42.76
N GLU A 411 42.23 -34.41 -43.88
CA GLU A 411 42.11 -35.34 -45.04
C GLU A 411 40.83 -36.20 -45.08
N ALA A 412 40.24 -36.59 -46.22
CA ALA A 412 40.20 -36.16 -47.63
C ALA A 412 39.29 -37.18 -48.39
N GLY A 413 38.61 -36.74 -49.47
CA GLY A 413 38.04 -37.58 -50.55
C GLY A 413 36.64 -38.18 -50.27
N SER A 414 35.72 -38.36 -51.21
CA SER A 414 35.78 -38.39 -52.69
C SER A 414 34.33 -38.32 -53.24
N ASP A 415 34.15 -37.69 -54.41
CA ASP A 415 33.00 -37.82 -55.32
C ASP A 415 33.27 -39.01 -56.29
N PRO A 416 32.29 -39.69 -56.94
CA PRO A 416 31.55 -39.13 -58.08
C PRO A 416 30.10 -39.66 -58.31
N GLY A 417 29.31 -38.97 -59.15
CA GLY A 417 28.33 -39.65 -60.03
C GLY A 417 27.08 -38.88 -60.47
N GLU A 418 27.11 -38.36 -61.71
CA GLU A 418 25.98 -37.79 -62.46
C GLU A 418 24.82 -38.78 -62.71
N LYS A 419 23.58 -38.26 -62.81
CA LYS A 419 22.63 -38.53 -63.92
C LYS A 419 21.37 -37.66 -63.89
N ASP A 420 21.04 -37.15 -65.07
CA ASP A 420 19.85 -36.40 -65.49
C ASP A 420 18.49 -37.10 -65.23
N PHE A 421 17.40 -36.34 -65.06
CA PHE A 421 16.28 -36.20 -66.03
C PHE A 421 14.99 -35.57 -65.44
N LYS A 422 14.57 -34.47 -66.09
CA LYS A 422 13.23 -33.98 -66.49
C LYS A 422 11.96 -34.10 -65.60
N VAL A 423 11.34 -32.92 -65.50
CA VAL A 423 9.93 -32.55 -65.17
C VAL A 423 8.89 -33.30 -66.03
N PRO A 424 7.63 -33.44 -65.54
CA PRO A 424 6.54 -32.70 -66.19
C PRO A 424 5.51 -32.05 -65.23
N LEU A 425 4.95 -30.93 -65.69
CA LEU A 425 3.72 -30.28 -65.22
C LEU A 425 2.47 -31.13 -65.52
N GLN A 426 1.43 -31.00 -64.68
CA GLN A 426 -0.01 -30.82 -65.01
C GLN A 426 -0.77 -30.67 -63.67
N SER A 427 -1.28 -29.49 -63.28
CA SER A 427 -2.56 -28.85 -63.63
C SER A 427 -3.83 -29.65 -63.30
N SER A 428 -4.60 -29.18 -62.32
CA SER A 428 -6.05 -29.02 -62.47
C SER A 428 -6.61 -28.02 -61.46
N ALA A 429 -7.26 -27.00 -61.99
CA ALA A 429 -8.01 -25.94 -61.33
C ALA A 429 -9.34 -26.42 -60.72
N LYS A 430 -9.88 -25.64 -59.78
CA LYS A 430 -11.29 -25.21 -59.63
C LYS A 430 -11.31 -24.03 -58.63
N LYS A 431 -11.16 -22.77 -59.07
CA LYS A 431 -12.21 -21.78 -59.44
C LYS A 431 -13.39 -21.68 -58.45
N GLU A 432 -13.43 -20.55 -57.73
CA GLU A 432 -14.45 -19.46 -57.81
C GLU A 432 -15.71 -19.78 -56.97
N LYS A 433 -16.34 -18.88 -56.20
CA LYS A 433 -16.42 -17.42 -56.31
C LYS A 433 -16.97 -16.79 -55.02
N CYS A 434 -16.61 -15.52 -54.89
CA CYS A 434 -17.02 -14.49 -53.93
C CYS A 434 -18.52 -14.11 -53.99
N SER A 435 -19.08 -13.65 -52.87
CA SER A 435 -19.93 -12.45 -52.87
C SER A 435 -19.97 -11.77 -51.50
N ARG A 436 -19.56 -10.49 -51.50
CA ARG A 436 -19.84 -9.46 -50.49
C ARG A 436 -21.26 -8.92 -50.71
N SER A 437 -21.94 -8.53 -49.64
CA SER A 437 -22.94 -7.45 -49.70
C SER A 437 -22.88 -6.59 -48.44
N LEU A 438 -22.67 -5.30 -48.68
CA LEU A 438 -22.87 -4.17 -47.77
C LEU A 438 -24.33 -3.71 -47.90
N ILE A 439 -25.00 -3.43 -46.79
CA ILE A 439 -26.04 -2.39 -46.70
C ILE A 439 -25.96 -1.81 -45.28
N GLY A 440 -25.81 -0.48 -45.18
CA GLY A 440 -25.99 0.27 -43.94
C GLY A 440 -27.32 1.01 -43.94
N GLU A 441 -27.75 1.49 -42.77
CA GLU A 441 -28.48 2.77 -42.65
C GLU A 441 -28.57 3.24 -41.19
N LYS A 442 -28.46 4.56 -41.04
CA LYS A 442 -28.52 5.36 -39.82
C LYS A 442 -29.95 5.50 -39.26
N ARG A 443 -30.08 5.77 -37.96
CA ARG A 443 -31.02 6.79 -37.44
C ARG A 443 -30.68 7.25 -36.02
N GLU A 444 -30.55 8.57 -35.87
CA GLU A 444 -30.61 9.34 -34.61
C GLU A 444 -32.07 9.49 -34.15
N ILE A 445 -32.31 9.69 -32.85
CA ILE A 445 -33.34 10.55 -32.24
C ILE A 445 -32.90 10.93 -30.81
N VAL A 446 -33.28 12.15 -30.41
CA VAL A 446 -32.86 12.99 -29.27
C VAL A 446 -33.69 12.76 -27.99
N GLU A 447 -33.06 13.11 -26.86
CA GLU A 447 -33.46 13.31 -25.45
C GLU A 447 -34.95 13.42 -25.03
N THR A 448 -35.30 12.83 -23.87
CA THR A 448 -35.95 13.56 -22.76
C THR A 448 -35.84 12.82 -21.41
N VAL A 449 -35.65 13.60 -20.33
CA VAL A 449 -35.52 13.23 -18.91
C VAL A 449 -36.89 13.02 -18.24
N GLN A 450 -37.04 12.00 -17.37
CA GLN A 450 -37.77 12.12 -16.08
C GLN A 450 -37.64 10.87 -15.17
N ASN A 451 -37.44 11.16 -13.88
CA ASN A 451 -37.38 10.24 -12.73
C ASN A 451 -38.70 9.47 -12.48
N ALA A 452 -38.61 8.18 -12.13
CA ALA A 452 -39.44 7.55 -11.09
C ALA A 452 -38.89 6.15 -10.72
N ASN A 453 -38.90 5.87 -9.42
CA ASN A 453 -38.44 4.65 -8.76
C ASN A 453 -39.30 3.40 -9.05
N SER A 454 -38.73 2.26 -8.66
CA SER A 454 -39.33 0.97 -8.22
C SER A 454 -39.55 -0.15 -9.25
N TYR A 455 -39.53 -1.38 -8.69
CA TYR A 455 -39.78 -2.73 -9.25
C TYR A 455 -38.50 -3.48 -9.67
N GLU A 456 -37.99 -4.35 -8.79
CA GLU A 456 -38.30 -5.80 -8.72
C GLU A 456 -37.86 -6.53 -10.01
N GLU A 457 -36.68 -7.16 -9.96
CA GLU A 457 -36.19 -8.03 -11.03
C GLU A 457 -36.67 -9.46 -10.80
N ASP A 458 -37.50 -9.92 -11.74
CA ASP A 458 -37.97 -11.29 -11.92
C ASP A 458 -36.91 -12.09 -12.72
N PRO A 459 -36.36 -13.21 -12.21
CA PRO A 459 -35.26 -13.92 -12.86
C PRO A 459 -35.82 -15.04 -13.76
N ALA A 460 -36.09 -14.75 -15.03
CA ALA A 460 -36.37 -15.80 -15.99
C ALA A 460 -35.92 -15.42 -17.41
N LYS A 461 -34.68 -15.80 -17.75
CA LYS A 461 -34.22 -16.32 -19.05
C LYS A 461 -32.69 -16.44 -19.04
N SER A 462 -32.20 -17.55 -18.48
CA SER A 462 -30.88 -18.07 -18.82
C SER A 462 -31.06 -19.32 -19.66
N ASP A 463 -30.36 -19.36 -20.80
CA ASP A 463 -30.27 -20.54 -21.65
C ASP A 463 -29.70 -21.71 -20.84
N THR A 464 -30.49 -22.78 -20.77
CA THR A 464 -30.19 -24.03 -20.08
C THR A 464 -28.96 -24.73 -20.68
N PHE A 465 -27.85 -24.71 -19.96
CA PHE A 465 -26.87 -25.81 -19.99
C PHE A 465 -27.19 -26.76 -18.85
N SER A 466 -27.46 -28.02 -19.19
CA SER A 466 -27.80 -29.08 -18.24
C SER A 466 -26.66 -29.33 -17.25
N PRO A 467 -26.91 -29.34 -15.93
CA PRO A 467 -25.90 -29.68 -14.93
C PRO A 467 -25.60 -31.19 -14.99
N CYS A 468 -24.32 -31.56 -15.05
CA CYS A 468 -23.88 -32.93 -14.77
C CYS A 468 -24.23 -33.28 -13.31
N PRO A 469 -24.79 -34.46 -13.03
CA PRO A 469 -25.09 -34.86 -11.65
C PRO A 469 -23.79 -35.13 -10.88
N LEU A 470 -23.67 -34.47 -9.72
CA LEU A 470 -22.61 -34.71 -8.73
C LEU A 470 -22.56 -36.20 -8.33
N PRO A 471 -21.38 -36.84 -8.33
CA PRO A 471 -21.21 -38.14 -7.70
C PRO A 471 -21.55 -38.03 -6.21
N LYS A 472 -22.48 -38.87 -5.75
CA LYS A 472 -22.71 -39.10 -4.33
C LYS A 472 -21.50 -39.84 -3.77
N GLU A 473 -20.49 -39.10 -3.30
CA GLU A 473 -19.56 -39.48 -2.22
C GLU A 473 -18.45 -38.40 -2.07
N ALA A 474 -18.67 -37.45 -1.15
CA ALA A 474 -17.69 -36.42 -0.75
C ALA A 474 -16.52 -36.98 0.12
N ALA A 475 -16.24 -38.28 0.03
CA ALA A 475 -15.26 -38.96 0.87
C ALA A 475 -13.80 -38.79 0.39
N TRP A 476 -13.60 -38.55 -0.91
CA TRP A 476 -12.26 -38.45 -1.50
C TRP A 476 -11.52 -37.17 -1.08
N TYR A 477 -12.23 -36.05 -0.96
CA TYR A 477 -11.67 -34.75 -0.58
C TYR A 477 -11.07 -34.77 0.84
N LYS A 478 -11.70 -35.50 1.77
CA LYS A 478 -11.17 -35.72 3.13
C LYS A 478 -9.87 -36.55 3.12
N LYS A 479 -9.66 -37.43 2.13
CA LYS A 479 -8.48 -38.29 2.03
C LYS A 479 -7.27 -37.62 1.36
N ILE A 480 -7.48 -36.75 0.37
CA ILE A 480 -6.35 -36.02 -0.26
C ILE A 480 -5.72 -35.02 0.72
N PHE A 481 -6.53 -34.43 1.60
CA PHE A 481 -6.14 -33.23 2.34
C PHE A 481 -6.20 -33.34 3.86
N ASN A 482 -6.46 -34.53 4.44
CA ASN A 482 -6.46 -34.74 5.88
C ASN A 482 -5.65 -35.99 6.29
N PRO A 483 -4.30 -35.94 6.32
CA PRO A 483 -3.49 -37.07 6.78
C PRO A 483 -3.44 -37.20 8.32
N GLN A 484 -4.09 -36.31 9.09
CA GLN A 484 -4.02 -36.32 10.54
C GLN A 484 -5.37 -36.64 11.19
N CYS A 485 -5.75 -37.92 11.13
CA CYS A 485 -6.63 -38.55 12.11
C CYS A 485 -6.49 -40.07 12.01
N GLU A 486 -5.28 -40.61 12.24
CA GLU A 486 -5.08 -42.01 12.59
C GLU A 486 -3.74 -42.14 13.34
N ALA A 487 -3.80 -41.98 14.67
CA ALA A 487 -2.68 -42.27 15.54
C ALA A 487 -2.55 -43.80 15.68
N SER A 488 -1.84 -44.45 14.75
CA SER A 488 -1.02 -45.67 14.96
C SER A 488 -0.77 -46.43 13.65
N ILE A 489 0.11 -45.98 12.74
CA ILE A 489 0.68 -46.89 11.72
C ILE A 489 2.16 -46.55 11.47
N ASP A 490 2.96 -47.62 11.43
CA ASP A 490 4.41 -47.69 11.21
C ASP A 490 4.92 -46.85 10.01
N PRO A 491 6.19 -46.37 10.02
CA PRO A 491 6.73 -45.48 8.99
C PRO A 491 7.10 -46.17 7.66
N THR A 492 6.65 -47.39 7.41
CA THR A 492 7.10 -48.21 6.27
C THR A 492 5.94 -48.83 5.48
N SER A 493 5.06 -48.01 4.89
CA SER A 493 4.30 -48.41 3.68
C SER A 493 3.42 -47.27 3.10
N GLY A 494 3.54 -47.01 1.79
CA GLY A 494 2.38 -46.84 0.91
C GLY A 494 1.67 -45.48 0.72
N VAL A 495 1.72 -44.52 1.66
CA VAL A 495 0.81 -43.34 1.61
C VAL A 495 1.05 -42.39 0.41
N ARG A 496 2.22 -42.44 -0.24
CA ARG A 496 2.58 -41.55 -1.36
C ARG A 496 1.98 -41.95 -2.71
N SER A 497 1.47 -43.19 -2.86
CA SER A 497 0.87 -43.68 -4.12
C SER A 497 -0.57 -43.17 -4.29
N GLU A 498 -1.35 -43.14 -3.21
CA GLU A 498 -2.79 -42.86 -3.28
C GLU A 498 -3.11 -41.39 -3.60
N THR A 499 -2.38 -40.42 -3.05
CA THR A 499 -2.60 -38.99 -3.33
C THR A 499 -2.29 -38.63 -4.78
N SER A 500 -1.26 -39.25 -5.36
CA SER A 500 -0.92 -39.10 -6.77
C SER A 500 -2.00 -39.70 -7.68
N GLU A 501 -2.53 -40.89 -7.34
CA GLU A 501 -3.60 -41.54 -8.10
C GLU A 501 -4.91 -40.75 -8.06
N ILE A 502 -5.27 -40.16 -6.92
CA ILE A 502 -6.50 -39.35 -6.84
C ILE A 502 -6.36 -38.04 -7.62
N MET A 503 -5.20 -37.37 -7.56
CA MET A 503 -4.94 -36.18 -8.38
C MET A 503 -5.00 -36.50 -9.88
N THR A 504 -4.42 -37.62 -10.31
CA THR A 504 -4.50 -38.06 -11.71
C THR A 504 -5.95 -38.32 -12.14
N LYS A 505 -6.73 -39.04 -11.32
CA LYS A 505 -8.16 -39.27 -11.60
C LYS A 505 -8.97 -37.98 -11.68
N LEU A 506 -8.71 -37.01 -10.79
CA LEU A 506 -9.38 -35.71 -10.83
C LEU A 506 -9.07 -34.92 -12.11
N LEU A 507 -7.81 -34.95 -12.56
CA LEU A 507 -7.41 -34.32 -13.81
C LEU A 507 -8.07 -35.00 -15.02
N GLU A 508 -8.12 -36.34 -15.03
CA GLU A 508 -8.76 -37.12 -16.08
C GLU A 508 -10.28 -36.89 -16.15
N GLU A 509 -10.95 -36.75 -15.00
CA GLU A 509 -12.41 -36.67 -14.93
C GLU A 509 -12.96 -35.24 -15.05
N HIS A 510 -12.23 -34.21 -14.57
CA HIS A 510 -12.81 -32.87 -14.33
C HIS A 510 -12.00 -31.70 -14.92
N GLN A 511 -10.86 -31.94 -15.59
CA GLN A 511 -10.04 -30.82 -16.05
C GLN A 511 -10.60 -30.14 -17.31
N GLY A 512 -11.01 -28.88 -17.16
CA GLY A 512 -11.17 -27.95 -18.27
C GLY A 512 -9.83 -27.34 -18.71
N ASN A 513 -9.73 -26.90 -19.96
CA ASN A 513 -8.52 -26.24 -20.46
C ASN A 513 -8.36 -24.84 -19.84
N ILE A 514 -7.35 -24.64 -18.99
CA ILE A 514 -6.98 -23.33 -18.46
C ILE A 514 -5.83 -22.77 -19.30
N PRO A 515 -6.02 -21.64 -20.01
CA PRO A 515 -4.98 -21.06 -20.85
C PRO A 515 -3.68 -20.83 -20.06
N PHE A 516 -2.57 -21.24 -20.66
CA PHE A 516 -1.22 -21.02 -20.13
C PHE A 516 -0.95 -21.65 -18.74
N HIS A 517 -1.73 -22.64 -18.34
CA HIS A 517 -1.52 -23.42 -17.12
C HIS A 517 -1.50 -24.92 -17.39
N SER A 518 -0.57 -25.63 -16.76
CA SER A 518 -0.46 -27.09 -16.84
C SER A 518 -0.21 -27.65 -15.44
N PRO A 519 -1.17 -28.36 -14.84
CA PRO A 519 -0.98 -28.99 -13.54
C PRO A 519 0.23 -29.94 -13.51
N HIS A 520 0.54 -30.61 -14.64
CA HIS A 520 1.71 -31.48 -14.75
C HIS A 520 3.02 -30.70 -14.67
N PHE A 521 3.17 -29.60 -15.42
CA PHE A 521 4.36 -28.75 -15.30
C PHE A 521 4.45 -28.10 -13.93
N TYR A 522 3.33 -27.62 -13.39
CA TYR A 522 3.28 -27.07 -12.05
C TYR A 522 3.81 -28.06 -11.00
N ILE A 523 3.30 -29.31 -10.98
CA ILE A 523 3.78 -30.36 -10.06
C ILE A 523 5.28 -30.61 -10.24
N ALA A 524 5.75 -30.70 -11.49
CA ALA A 524 7.16 -30.94 -11.79
C ALA A 524 8.06 -29.80 -11.26
N ARG A 525 7.65 -28.54 -11.45
CA ARG A 525 8.37 -27.35 -10.97
C ARG A 525 8.30 -27.22 -9.45
N ALA A 526 7.14 -27.47 -8.85
CA ALA A 526 6.95 -27.44 -7.40
C ALA A 526 7.83 -28.46 -6.67
N LYS A 527 7.97 -29.69 -7.20
CA LYS A 527 8.86 -30.73 -6.65
C LYS A 527 10.34 -30.31 -6.60
N GLY A 528 10.78 -29.45 -7.53
CA GLY A 528 12.16 -28.96 -7.60
C GLY A 528 12.43 -27.69 -6.81
N THR A 529 11.38 -27.04 -6.28
CA THR A 529 11.47 -25.75 -5.60
C THR A 529 11.94 -25.91 -4.15
N LYS A 530 12.92 -25.12 -3.74
CA LYS A 530 13.48 -25.12 -2.38
C LYS A 530 12.84 -24.01 -1.55
N SER A 531 12.36 -24.36 -0.36
CA SER A 531 11.82 -23.41 0.62
C SER A 531 12.33 -23.73 2.03
N ILE A 532 12.18 -22.78 2.95
CA ILE A 532 12.58 -22.96 4.35
C ILE A 532 11.74 -24.02 5.06
N PRO A 533 10.39 -23.94 5.08
CA PRO A 533 9.57 -24.95 5.73
C PRO A 533 9.39 -26.24 4.89
N ALA A 534 10.07 -26.36 3.74
CA ALA A 534 9.91 -27.45 2.77
C ALA A 534 8.43 -27.70 2.46
N TYR A 535 7.79 -26.81 1.70
CA TYR A 535 6.38 -26.89 1.32
C TYR A 535 6.12 -28.20 0.56
N ARG A 536 5.48 -29.17 1.23
CA ARG A 536 5.17 -30.49 0.64
C ARG A 536 3.78 -30.53 0.02
N ASP A 537 2.89 -29.69 0.52
CA ASP A 537 1.50 -29.60 0.10
C ASP A 537 1.36 -28.54 -0.99
N LEU A 538 0.63 -28.88 -2.04
CA LEU A 538 0.30 -27.95 -3.13
C LEU A 538 -1.02 -27.28 -2.79
N ALA A 539 -1.05 -25.95 -2.79
CA ALA A 539 -2.30 -25.22 -2.70
C ALA A 539 -3.15 -25.53 -3.94
N PHE A 540 -4.41 -25.90 -3.73
CA PHE A 540 -5.30 -26.29 -4.81
C PHE A 540 -5.40 -25.23 -5.93
N PRO A 541 -5.52 -23.91 -5.66
CA PRO A 541 -5.63 -22.90 -6.72
C PRO A 541 -4.39 -22.81 -7.61
N ASP A 542 -3.20 -23.06 -7.05
CA ASP A 542 -1.94 -22.99 -7.79
C ASP A 542 -1.71 -24.24 -8.64
N PHE A 543 -2.05 -25.42 -8.09
CA PHE A 543 -1.99 -26.69 -8.82
C PHE A 543 -3.05 -26.78 -9.93
N TRP A 544 -4.31 -26.46 -9.59
CA TRP A 544 -5.44 -26.57 -10.51
C TRP A 544 -5.42 -25.47 -11.56
N GLY A 545 -4.96 -24.28 -11.17
CA GLY A 545 -5.01 -23.07 -11.97
C GLY A 545 -6.34 -22.33 -11.82
N HIS A 546 -6.43 -21.20 -12.50
CA HIS A 546 -7.62 -20.36 -12.46
C HIS A 546 -7.80 -19.52 -13.73
N GLN A 547 -9.02 -19.04 -13.93
CA GLN A 547 -9.38 -18.13 -15.01
C GLN A 547 -9.65 -16.71 -14.47
N PRO A 548 -9.51 -15.67 -15.31
CA PRO A 548 -9.95 -14.33 -14.93
C PRO A 548 -11.46 -14.32 -14.68
N PRO A 549 -11.96 -13.55 -13.69
CA PRO A 549 -13.39 -13.38 -13.48
C PRO A 549 -14.08 -12.81 -14.74
N PRO A 550 -15.30 -13.25 -15.07
CA PRO A 550 -15.97 -12.89 -16.33
C PRO A 550 -16.44 -11.43 -16.42
N SER A 551 -16.45 -10.69 -15.32
CA SER A 551 -16.95 -9.31 -15.26
C SER A 551 -16.11 -8.48 -14.29
N CYS A 552 -15.80 -7.23 -14.66
CA CYS A 552 -15.20 -6.27 -13.76
C CYS A 552 -16.08 -6.06 -12.52
N LYS A 553 -15.47 -5.90 -11.35
CA LYS A 553 -16.18 -5.62 -10.09
C LYS A 553 -16.05 -4.14 -9.73
N PRO A 554 -17.13 -3.45 -9.30
CA PRO A 554 -17.01 -2.11 -8.75
C PRO A 554 -16.18 -2.13 -7.46
N MET A 555 -15.55 -1.01 -7.12
CA MET A 555 -14.95 -0.83 -5.80
C MET A 555 -16.03 -0.86 -4.72
N LEU A 556 -15.73 -1.50 -3.58
CA LEU A 556 -16.66 -1.59 -2.48
C LEU A 556 -16.90 -0.20 -1.86
N GLU A 557 -18.17 0.19 -1.73
CA GLU A 557 -18.51 1.42 -1.01
C GLU A 557 -18.29 1.25 0.49
N ARG A 558 -17.58 2.21 1.09
CA ARG A 558 -17.34 2.21 2.52
C ARG A 558 -18.57 2.74 3.24
N GLN A 559 -19.25 1.87 3.98
CA GLN A 559 -20.37 2.27 4.83
C GLN A 559 -19.92 3.26 5.92
N TYR A 560 -20.74 4.29 6.14
CA TYR A 560 -20.51 5.30 7.19
C TYR A 560 -20.56 4.64 8.57
N GLY A 561 -19.62 4.98 9.45
CA GLY A 561 -19.61 4.49 10.83
C GLY A 561 -18.92 3.14 11.06
N VAL A 562 -18.66 2.32 10.02
CA VAL A 562 -18.11 0.95 10.22
C VAL A 562 -16.86 0.94 11.10
N GLN A 563 -15.89 1.82 10.85
CA GLN A 563 -14.67 1.87 11.67
C GLN A 563 -14.96 2.17 13.15
N ARG A 564 -15.92 3.06 13.41
CA ARG A 564 -16.36 3.41 14.76
C ARG A 564 -17.00 2.20 15.43
N ASP A 565 -17.85 1.47 14.71
CA ASP A 565 -18.50 0.26 15.24
C ASP A 565 -17.45 -0.81 15.59
N LYS A 566 -16.44 -1.01 14.74
CA LYS A 566 -15.33 -1.95 15.01
C LYS A 566 -14.51 -1.56 16.23
N VAL A 567 -14.22 -0.27 16.39
CA VAL A 567 -13.54 0.24 17.59
C VAL A 567 -14.38 0.04 18.85
N LEU A 568 -15.69 0.28 18.78
CA LEU A 568 -16.59 0.07 19.92
C LEU A 568 -16.70 -1.41 20.26
N ASP A 569 -16.69 -2.30 19.26
CA ASP A 569 -16.61 -3.75 19.48
C ASP A 569 -15.32 -4.14 20.22
N ASP A 570 -14.16 -3.59 19.84
CA ASP A 570 -12.90 -3.84 20.55
C ASP A 570 -13.01 -3.40 22.01
N VAL A 571 -13.58 -2.21 22.27
CA VAL A 571 -13.84 -1.74 23.63
C VAL A 571 -14.79 -2.69 24.37
N ARG A 572 -15.83 -3.20 23.70
CA ARG A 572 -16.77 -4.18 24.27
C ARG A 572 -16.07 -5.45 24.73
N ARG A 573 -15.08 -5.96 23.97
CA ARG A 573 -14.27 -7.13 24.37
C ARG A 573 -13.62 -6.92 25.74
N LEU A 574 -13.13 -5.71 26.02
CA LEU A 574 -12.50 -5.36 27.29
C LEU A 574 -13.50 -5.29 28.46
N ILE A 575 -14.65 -4.63 28.26
CA ILE A 575 -15.60 -4.33 29.36
C ILE A 575 -16.64 -5.44 29.61
N GLN A 576 -16.89 -6.28 28.61
CA GLN A 576 -17.91 -7.33 28.64
C GLN A 576 -17.35 -8.62 28.04
N PRO A 577 -16.41 -9.30 28.73
CA PRO A 577 -15.69 -10.45 28.18
C PRO A 577 -16.51 -11.76 28.16
N GLY A 578 -17.79 -11.74 28.54
CA GLY A 578 -18.59 -12.95 28.76
C GLY A 578 -18.83 -13.82 27.51
N ASP A 579 -18.59 -13.29 26.31
CA ASP A 579 -18.71 -14.01 25.04
C ASP A 579 -17.34 -14.35 24.40
N LEU A 580 -16.23 -14.10 25.09
CA LEU A 580 -14.88 -14.36 24.59
C LEU A 580 -14.45 -15.81 24.82
N ILE A 581 -13.92 -16.44 23.76
CA ILE A 581 -13.45 -17.83 23.77
C ILE A 581 -11.93 -17.90 23.98
N GLY A 582 -11.15 -17.15 23.18
CA GLY A 582 -9.68 -17.10 23.29
C GLY A 582 -8.95 -18.39 22.90
N ARG A 583 -9.54 -19.22 22.02
CA ARG A 583 -9.00 -20.54 21.63
C ARG A 583 -8.05 -20.41 20.44
N THR A 584 -6.80 -20.85 20.58
CA THR A 584 -5.88 -20.99 19.43
C THR A 584 -6.29 -22.18 18.57
N VAL A 585 -6.61 -21.93 17.30
CA VAL A 585 -7.04 -22.96 16.33
C VAL A 585 -5.97 -23.27 15.28
N PHE A 586 -4.98 -22.39 15.12
CA PHE A 586 -3.83 -22.60 14.24
C PHE A 586 -2.61 -21.84 14.78
N ASP A 587 -1.45 -22.50 14.80
CA ASP A 587 -0.18 -21.91 15.24
C ASP A 587 1.00 -22.61 14.54
N ILE A 588 1.86 -21.83 13.86
CA ILE A 588 3.08 -22.33 13.22
C ILE A 588 4.17 -22.63 14.26
N ASP A 589 4.28 -21.80 15.29
CA ASP A 589 5.35 -21.89 16.30
C ASP A 589 5.11 -23.08 17.23
N GLU A 590 3.84 -23.29 17.59
CA GLU A 590 3.41 -24.27 18.58
C GLU A 590 2.27 -25.17 18.06
N PRO A 591 2.53 -26.10 17.11
CA PRO A 591 1.48 -26.93 16.52
C PRO A 591 0.73 -27.77 17.54
N SER A 592 1.38 -28.18 18.64
CA SER A 592 0.77 -28.97 19.72
C SER A 592 -0.30 -28.21 20.51
N HIS A 593 -0.29 -26.88 20.47
CA HIS A 593 -1.27 -26.02 21.13
C HIS A 593 -2.46 -25.67 20.22
N SER A 594 -2.41 -26.05 18.94
CA SER A 594 -3.58 -26.00 18.09
C SER A 594 -4.60 -27.06 18.55
N SER A 595 -5.89 -26.74 18.45
CA SER A 595 -6.98 -27.69 18.70
C SER A 595 -7.64 -28.13 17.37
N PRO A 596 -6.89 -28.78 16.46
CA PRO A 596 -7.40 -29.17 15.16
C PRO A 596 -8.47 -30.24 15.38
N GLY A 597 -9.73 -29.88 15.13
CA GLY A 597 -10.88 -30.79 15.31
C GLY A 597 -11.75 -30.51 16.54
N ALA A 598 -11.59 -29.38 17.23
CA ALA A 598 -12.60 -28.96 18.17
C ALA A 598 -13.93 -28.69 17.43
N PRO A 599 -15.09 -29.14 17.94
CA PRO A 599 -16.37 -28.88 17.28
C PRO A 599 -16.64 -27.38 17.19
N ASP A 600 -17.31 -26.97 16.11
CA ASP A 600 -17.75 -25.60 15.86
C ASP A 600 -16.64 -24.53 15.71
N CYS A 601 -15.50 -24.85 15.06
CA CYS A 601 -14.54 -23.83 14.61
C CYS A 601 -13.96 -24.07 13.21
N LEU A 602 -13.48 -22.98 12.61
CA LEU A 602 -12.72 -23.03 11.37
C LEU A 602 -11.34 -23.65 11.59
N THR A 603 -10.86 -24.37 10.58
CA THR A 603 -9.49 -24.87 10.50
C THR A 603 -8.71 -24.03 9.49
N PHE A 604 -7.43 -23.76 9.75
CA PHE A 604 -6.57 -22.94 8.90
C PHE A 604 -5.33 -23.70 8.47
N PHE A 605 -4.78 -23.36 7.30
CA PHE A 605 -3.53 -23.93 6.81
C PHE A 605 -2.78 -22.93 5.91
N SER A 606 -1.45 -22.87 6.02
CA SER A 606 -0.60 -21.94 5.25
C SER A 606 0.76 -22.52 4.88
N LYS A 607 0.99 -23.84 5.07
CA LYS A 607 2.27 -24.50 4.78
C LYS A 607 2.35 -24.97 3.32
N PHE A 608 2.14 -24.05 2.39
CA PHE A 608 2.29 -24.24 0.94
C PHE A 608 3.05 -23.04 0.34
N GLU A 609 3.47 -23.14 -0.92
CA GLU A 609 4.21 -22.07 -1.61
C GLU A 609 3.46 -20.72 -1.56
N SER A 610 4.16 -19.65 -1.20
CA SER A 610 3.60 -18.30 -0.97
C SER A 610 2.58 -18.19 0.18
N GLY A 611 2.30 -19.26 0.93
CA GLY A 611 1.41 -19.24 2.07
C GLY A 611 1.94 -18.36 3.21
N ASN A 612 1.08 -17.52 3.77
CA ASN A 612 1.41 -16.69 4.94
C ASN A 612 0.17 -16.50 5.84
N LEU A 613 0.23 -17.18 6.98
CA LEU A 613 -0.56 -17.01 8.19
C LEU A 613 0.26 -17.69 9.29
N ARG A 614 0.51 -17.02 10.41
CA ARG A 614 1.31 -17.58 11.52
C ARG A 614 0.45 -18.18 12.61
N LYS A 615 -0.61 -17.47 13.00
CA LYS A 615 -1.49 -17.86 14.11
C LYS A 615 -2.92 -17.39 13.88
N ALA A 616 -3.88 -18.23 14.27
CA ALA A 616 -5.31 -17.89 14.28
C ALA A 616 -5.91 -18.23 15.65
N ILE A 617 -6.60 -17.25 16.24
CA ILE A 617 -7.23 -17.34 17.55
C ILE A 617 -8.72 -17.07 17.36
N GLN A 618 -9.55 -18.05 17.72
CA GLN A 618 -11.00 -17.88 17.79
C GLN A 618 -11.33 -17.05 19.04
N VAL A 619 -11.71 -15.80 18.82
CA VAL A 619 -12.05 -14.87 19.91
C VAL A 619 -13.54 -14.93 20.25
N ARG A 620 -14.42 -15.23 19.30
CA ARG A 620 -15.85 -15.57 19.50
C ARG A 620 -16.28 -16.66 18.53
N GLU A 621 -17.51 -17.14 18.63
CA GLU A 621 -18.04 -18.25 17.82
C GLU A 621 -17.69 -18.11 16.31
N PHE A 622 -17.94 -16.93 15.73
CA PHE A 622 -17.65 -16.62 14.32
C PHE A 622 -16.64 -15.48 14.14
N GLU A 623 -15.76 -15.25 15.12
CA GLU A 623 -14.78 -14.16 15.07
C GLU A 623 -13.37 -14.67 15.37
N TYR A 624 -12.43 -14.33 14.48
CA TYR A 624 -11.04 -14.82 14.53
C TYR A 624 -10.06 -13.67 14.42
N ASP A 625 -9.11 -13.62 15.36
CA ASP A 625 -7.94 -12.75 15.27
C ASP A 625 -6.80 -13.54 14.63
N LEU A 626 -6.22 -12.98 13.57
CA LEU A 626 -5.20 -13.57 12.71
C LEU A 626 -3.89 -12.77 12.83
N ILE A 627 -2.77 -13.48 12.80
CA ILE A 627 -1.44 -12.88 12.88
C ILE A 627 -0.63 -13.38 11.69
N MET A 628 -0.12 -12.45 10.89
CA MET A 628 0.75 -12.77 9.76
C MET A 628 2.16 -13.07 10.22
N ASN A 629 2.86 -13.95 9.52
CA ASN A 629 4.28 -14.14 9.75
C ASN A 629 5.06 -12.93 9.21
N ALA A 630 6.07 -12.48 9.93
CA ALA A 630 7.02 -11.50 9.44
C ALA A 630 7.86 -12.09 8.29
N ASP A 631 8.43 -11.23 7.45
CA ASP A 631 9.36 -11.68 6.41
C ASP A 631 10.53 -12.43 7.05
N VAL A 632 11.00 -13.50 6.38
CA VAL A 632 12.13 -14.32 6.83
C VAL A 632 13.30 -13.46 7.32
N ASN A 633 13.89 -13.83 8.46
CA ASN A 633 15.00 -13.12 9.11
C ASN A 633 14.70 -11.68 9.57
N THR A 634 13.44 -11.23 9.49
CA THR A 634 12.99 -9.90 9.98
C THR A 634 11.99 -10.04 11.14
N ASN A 635 11.51 -8.89 11.61
CA ASN A 635 10.39 -8.75 12.55
C ASN A 635 9.35 -7.71 12.05
N GLN A 636 9.34 -7.44 10.74
CA GLN A 636 8.50 -6.45 10.09
C GLN A 636 7.85 -7.02 8.81
N HIS A 637 7.16 -6.14 8.06
CA HIS A 637 6.63 -6.37 6.71
C HIS A 637 5.37 -7.25 6.68
N HIS A 638 4.48 -7.01 7.64
CA HIS A 638 3.21 -7.69 7.77
C HIS A 638 2.14 -7.10 6.83
N GLN A 639 2.02 -7.63 5.61
CA GLN A 639 0.96 -7.23 4.67
C GLN A 639 0.46 -8.35 3.76
N TRP A 640 1.36 -9.17 3.21
CA TRP A 640 0.95 -10.32 2.41
C TRP A 640 0.29 -11.38 3.29
N PHE A 641 -0.84 -11.91 2.83
CA PHE A 641 -1.49 -13.05 3.42
C PHE A 641 -2.00 -13.97 2.33
N TYR A 642 -1.86 -15.27 2.53
CA TYR A 642 -2.40 -16.32 1.67
C TYR A 642 -2.54 -17.58 2.51
N PHE A 643 -3.78 -17.98 2.79
CA PHE A 643 -4.05 -19.12 3.65
C PHE A 643 -5.36 -19.81 3.24
N GLU A 644 -5.45 -21.06 3.65
CA GLU A 644 -6.58 -21.93 3.45
C GLU A 644 -7.47 -21.95 4.70
N VAL A 645 -8.78 -22.07 4.49
CA VAL A 645 -9.82 -22.13 5.52
C VAL A 645 -10.77 -23.29 5.21
N ARG A 646 -11.16 -24.03 6.26
CA ARG A 646 -12.11 -25.16 6.21
C ARG A 646 -13.07 -25.14 7.39
N GLY A 647 -14.12 -25.95 7.33
CA GLY A 647 -15.06 -26.16 8.45
C GLY A 647 -16.06 -25.03 8.63
N MET A 648 -16.33 -24.28 7.56
CA MET A 648 -17.29 -23.19 7.53
C MET A 648 -18.74 -23.69 7.52
N LYS A 649 -19.62 -22.91 8.16
CA LYS A 649 -21.08 -23.07 8.09
C LYS A 649 -21.63 -22.21 6.95
N LEU A 650 -22.61 -22.75 6.22
CA LEU A 650 -23.28 -22.05 5.12
C LEU A 650 -24.04 -20.81 5.63
N ALA A 651 -23.98 -19.70 4.86
CA ALA A 651 -24.74 -18.47 5.13
C ALA A 651 -24.50 -17.84 6.53
N VAL A 652 -23.34 -18.12 7.14
CA VAL A 652 -22.91 -17.49 8.39
C VAL A 652 -21.77 -16.50 8.11
N PRO A 653 -21.87 -15.24 8.56
CA PRO A 653 -20.80 -14.26 8.39
C PRO A 653 -19.69 -14.50 9.42
N TYR A 654 -18.52 -14.92 8.93
CA TYR A 654 -17.29 -15.03 9.73
C TYR A 654 -16.52 -13.72 9.68
N ARG A 655 -16.16 -13.18 10.85
CA ARG A 655 -15.29 -12.00 10.97
C ARG A 655 -13.84 -12.42 11.19
N PHE A 656 -12.95 -11.88 10.37
CA PHE A 656 -11.50 -12.04 10.52
C PHE A 656 -10.88 -10.68 10.85
N ASN A 657 -9.92 -10.66 11.77
CA ASN A 657 -9.17 -9.47 12.16
C ASN A 657 -7.67 -9.78 12.04
N ILE A 658 -6.99 -9.25 11.02
CA ILE A 658 -5.52 -9.32 10.95
C ILE A 658 -4.96 -8.20 11.82
N ILE A 659 -4.35 -8.54 12.96
CA ILE A 659 -4.08 -7.59 14.06
C ILE A 659 -2.66 -7.00 14.09
N ASN A 660 -1.75 -7.48 13.24
CA ASN A 660 -0.35 -7.03 13.24
C ASN A 660 0.05 -6.22 11.99
N CYS A 661 -0.89 -5.52 11.34
CA CYS A 661 -0.55 -4.67 10.21
C CYS A 661 0.24 -3.42 10.66
N GLU A 662 1.16 -2.93 9.84
CA GLU A 662 2.08 -1.85 10.25
C GLU A 662 1.81 -0.49 9.59
N LYS A 663 1.16 -0.49 8.43
CA LYS A 663 0.95 0.72 7.64
C LYS A 663 -0.06 1.65 8.32
N LEU A 664 0.12 2.96 8.19
CA LEU A 664 -0.81 3.93 8.79
C LEU A 664 -2.20 3.89 8.13
N ASN A 665 -2.26 3.45 6.87
CA ASN A 665 -3.48 3.39 6.07
C ASN A 665 -3.38 2.27 5.02
N SER A 666 -4.51 1.91 4.43
CA SER A 666 -4.60 0.83 3.46
C SER A 666 -5.68 1.08 2.40
N GLN A 667 -5.47 0.53 1.20
CA GLN A 667 -6.45 0.56 0.10
C GLN A 667 -7.78 -0.12 0.44
N PHE A 668 -7.82 -0.98 1.45
CA PHE A 668 -9.07 -1.53 2.01
C PHE A 668 -10.03 -0.43 2.50
N ASN A 669 -9.51 0.71 2.99
CA ASN A 669 -10.36 1.85 3.36
C ASN A 669 -10.93 2.61 2.15
N TYR A 670 -10.50 2.27 0.92
CA TYR A 670 -10.86 2.96 -0.33
C TYR A 670 -11.51 2.04 -1.36
N GLY A 671 -12.09 0.93 -0.89
CA GLY A 671 -12.92 0.02 -1.67
C GLY A 671 -12.22 -1.21 -2.25
N MET A 672 -10.95 -1.45 -1.88
CA MET A 672 -10.29 -2.72 -2.19
C MET A 672 -10.96 -3.87 -1.43
N GLN A 673 -11.13 -5.00 -2.10
CA GLN A 673 -11.50 -6.27 -1.48
C GLN A 673 -10.37 -7.29 -1.63
N LEU A 674 -10.29 -8.22 -0.68
CA LEU A 674 -9.41 -9.38 -0.79
C LEU A 674 -9.97 -10.35 -1.84
N VAL A 675 -9.25 -11.43 -2.13
CA VAL A 675 -9.71 -12.46 -3.07
C VAL A 675 -9.93 -13.80 -2.37
N MET A 676 -10.95 -14.53 -2.81
CA MET A 676 -11.30 -15.87 -2.34
C MET A 676 -11.37 -16.84 -3.51
N TYR A 677 -10.87 -18.05 -3.31
CA TYR A 677 -11.00 -19.18 -4.23
C TYR A 677 -11.73 -20.33 -3.53
N SER A 678 -12.80 -20.85 -4.15
CA SER A 678 -13.54 -22.02 -3.65
C SER A 678 -13.16 -23.26 -4.45
N VAL A 679 -12.75 -24.32 -3.75
CA VAL A 679 -12.42 -25.61 -4.40
C VAL A 679 -13.66 -26.26 -4.98
N LYS A 680 -14.82 -26.20 -4.29
CA LYS A 680 -16.09 -26.71 -4.84
C LYS A 680 -16.51 -26.00 -6.13
N GLU A 681 -16.40 -24.67 -6.19
CA GLU A 681 -16.70 -23.91 -7.41
C GLU A 681 -15.74 -24.29 -8.54
N ALA A 682 -14.46 -24.47 -8.25
CA ALA A 682 -13.45 -24.87 -9.23
C ALA A 682 -13.75 -26.26 -9.83
N LEU A 683 -14.11 -27.23 -9.01
CA LEU A 683 -14.49 -28.58 -9.44
C LEU A 683 -15.79 -28.60 -10.24
N GLN A 684 -16.64 -27.58 -10.10
CA GLN A 684 -17.84 -27.36 -10.92
C GLN A 684 -17.54 -26.59 -12.22
N GLY A 685 -16.26 -26.42 -12.59
CA GLY A 685 -15.84 -25.75 -13.81
C GLY A 685 -15.76 -24.22 -13.67
N ARG A 686 -15.77 -23.67 -12.45
CA ARG A 686 -15.60 -22.22 -12.19
C ARG A 686 -14.35 -21.94 -11.34
N PRO A 687 -13.12 -22.26 -11.82
CA PRO A 687 -11.89 -22.06 -11.08
C PRO A 687 -11.50 -20.57 -11.06
N LEU A 688 -12.14 -19.78 -10.19
CA LEU A 688 -12.03 -18.32 -10.17
C LEU A 688 -11.54 -17.80 -8.82
N TRP A 689 -10.63 -16.83 -8.85
CA TRP A 689 -10.39 -15.95 -7.71
C TRP A 689 -11.40 -14.79 -7.76
N LEU A 690 -12.31 -14.73 -6.80
CA LEU A 690 -13.34 -13.71 -6.75
C LEU A 690 -13.04 -12.69 -5.64
N ARG A 691 -13.33 -11.40 -5.90
CA ARG A 691 -13.29 -10.37 -4.86
C ARG A 691 -14.29 -10.72 -3.76
N ALA A 692 -13.84 -10.72 -2.52
CA ALA A 692 -14.60 -11.20 -1.37
C ALA A 692 -14.47 -10.27 -0.17
N GLY A 693 -15.46 -10.38 0.72
CA GLY A 693 -15.51 -9.67 1.98
C GLY A 693 -16.39 -8.42 1.96
N HIS A 694 -17.04 -8.17 3.09
CA HIS A 694 -17.84 -6.97 3.37
C HIS A 694 -17.48 -6.43 4.76
N ASN A 695 -18.04 -5.27 5.14
CA ASN A 695 -17.76 -4.59 6.41
C ASN A 695 -16.25 -4.40 6.68
N ILE A 696 -15.51 -4.11 5.60
CA ILE A 696 -14.05 -4.01 5.63
C ILE A 696 -13.63 -2.70 6.28
N SER A 697 -12.66 -2.75 7.20
CA SER A 697 -12.06 -1.55 7.77
C SER A 697 -10.60 -1.78 8.15
N TYR A 698 -9.80 -0.72 8.04
CA TYR A 698 -8.40 -0.71 8.45
C TYR A 698 -8.15 0.43 9.46
N TYR A 699 -7.73 0.11 10.68
CA TYR A 699 -7.60 1.08 11.77
C TYR A 699 -6.54 0.74 12.82
N LYS A 700 -5.95 1.77 13.45
CA LYS A 700 -4.98 1.63 14.56
C LYS A 700 -5.61 0.89 15.74
N ASN A 701 -4.97 -0.16 16.22
CA ASN A 701 -5.42 -0.99 17.33
C ASN A 701 -4.61 -0.73 18.62
N HIS A 702 -4.77 -1.59 19.62
CA HIS A 702 -4.15 -1.44 20.94
C HIS A 702 -2.84 -2.23 21.12
N TYR A 703 -2.46 -3.08 20.16
CA TYR A 703 -1.25 -3.89 20.25
C TYR A 703 0.00 -3.02 20.06
N ARG A 704 0.96 -3.09 20.97
CA ARG A 704 2.23 -2.33 20.90
C ARG A 704 3.17 -2.94 19.86
N CYS A 705 3.75 -2.08 19.03
CA CYS A 705 4.90 -2.43 18.20
C CYS A 705 6.17 -2.24 19.05
N SER A 706 6.99 -3.29 19.19
CA SER A 706 8.22 -3.22 19.97
C SER A 706 9.26 -2.32 19.28
N ALA A 707 10.10 -1.61 20.05
CA ALA A 707 11.21 -0.83 19.49
C ALA A 707 12.26 -1.74 18.80
N ALA A 708 12.42 -2.97 19.30
CA ALA A 708 13.24 -4.01 18.69
C ALA A 708 12.71 -4.46 17.30
N ALA A 709 11.41 -4.25 17.02
CA ALA A 709 10.79 -4.44 15.71
C ALA A 709 10.98 -3.23 14.77
N GLY A 710 11.99 -2.39 15.00
CA GLY A 710 12.31 -1.19 14.20
C GLY A 710 11.19 -0.14 14.14
N GLY A 711 10.20 -0.25 15.03
CA GLY A 711 9.21 0.80 15.27
C GLY A 711 9.79 1.90 16.17
N ALA A 712 9.44 3.16 15.91
CA ALA A 712 9.66 4.22 16.89
C ALA A 712 8.94 3.88 18.20
N ARG A 713 9.55 4.21 19.34
CA ARG A 713 9.02 3.98 20.69
C ARG A 713 7.56 4.47 20.76
N GLY A 714 6.62 3.60 21.14
CA GLY A 714 5.20 3.96 21.33
C GLY A 714 4.24 3.74 20.14
N LYS A 715 4.69 3.17 19.00
CA LYS A 715 3.77 2.84 17.89
C LYS A 715 2.86 1.64 18.20
N CYS A 716 1.62 1.67 17.71
CA CYS A 716 0.70 0.53 17.75
C CYS A 716 0.55 -0.10 16.36
N TYR A 717 0.20 -1.38 16.31
CA TYR A 717 -0.22 -2.03 15.09
C TYR A 717 -1.61 -1.54 14.63
N TYR A 718 -2.00 -2.00 13.45
CA TYR A 718 -3.27 -1.74 12.81
C TYR A 718 -3.99 -3.06 12.58
N THR A 719 -5.32 -3.02 12.64
CA THR A 719 -6.19 -4.14 12.34
C THR A 719 -6.83 -3.95 10.97
N LEU A 720 -6.67 -4.94 10.09
CA LEU A 720 -7.55 -5.14 8.94
C LEU A 720 -8.67 -6.10 9.38
N THR A 721 -9.91 -5.61 9.41
CA THR A 721 -11.09 -6.43 9.68
C THR A 721 -11.96 -6.57 8.45
N PHE A 722 -12.51 -7.76 8.23
CA PHE A 722 -13.47 -8.05 7.16
C PHE A 722 -14.36 -9.23 7.54
N SER A 723 -15.55 -9.28 6.96
CA SER A 723 -16.51 -10.37 7.13
C SER A 723 -16.68 -11.14 5.83
N ILE A 724 -16.76 -12.48 5.90
CA ILE A 724 -16.97 -13.37 4.76
C ILE A 724 -18.12 -14.32 5.07
N GLU A 725 -19.03 -14.45 4.12
CA GLU A 725 -20.01 -15.53 4.05
C GLU A 725 -19.52 -16.53 3.01
N PHE A 726 -19.33 -17.78 3.43
CA PHE A 726 -18.84 -18.83 2.53
C PHE A 726 -20.02 -19.40 1.73
N PRO A 727 -19.83 -19.67 0.42
CA PRO A 727 -20.91 -20.07 -0.48
C PRO A 727 -21.38 -21.51 -0.27
N HIS A 728 -20.55 -22.36 0.32
CA HIS A 728 -20.79 -23.79 0.47
C HIS A 728 -20.39 -24.26 1.88
N GLU A 729 -21.19 -25.15 2.47
CA GLU A 729 -20.73 -25.99 3.59
C GLU A 729 -19.69 -27.01 3.10
N ASP A 730 -18.84 -27.54 3.98
CA ASP A 730 -17.83 -28.56 3.66
C ASP A 730 -16.91 -28.21 2.46
N ASP A 731 -16.59 -26.94 2.26
CA ASP A 731 -15.68 -26.46 1.22
C ASP A 731 -14.25 -26.26 1.74
N VAL A 732 -13.30 -26.10 0.82
CA VAL A 732 -12.03 -25.45 1.08
C VAL A 732 -12.02 -24.12 0.37
N CYS A 733 -11.81 -23.07 1.14
CA CYS A 733 -11.63 -21.75 0.59
C CYS A 733 -10.22 -21.26 0.87
N TYR A 734 -9.61 -20.63 -0.13
CA TYR A 734 -8.35 -19.92 0.04
C TYR A 734 -8.61 -18.43 0.05
N LEU A 735 -7.99 -17.70 0.98
CA LEU A 735 -8.06 -16.25 1.09
C LEU A 735 -6.68 -15.67 0.87
N ALA A 736 -6.58 -14.65 0.01
CA ALA A 736 -5.32 -13.98 -0.28
C ALA A 736 -5.47 -12.45 -0.33
N TYR A 737 -4.37 -11.75 -0.02
CA TYR A 737 -4.29 -10.29 -0.06
C TYR A 737 -4.63 -9.74 -1.46
N HIS A 738 -4.16 -10.45 -2.49
CA HIS A 738 -4.42 -10.20 -3.90
C HIS A 738 -4.22 -11.52 -4.68
N TYR A 739 -4.53 -11.55 -5.99
CA TYR A 739 -4.39 -12.74 -6.85
C TYR A 739 -2.97 -13.34 -6.73
N PRO A 740 -2.80 -14.54 -6.16
CA PRO A 740 -1.49 -15.17 -6.04
C PRO A 740 -0.85 -15.44 -7.41
N TYR A 741 0.47 -15.47 -7.43
CA TYR A 741 1.26 -15.87 -8.59
C TYR A 741 2.58 -16.43 -8.06
N THR A 742 2.63 -17.75 -7.90
CA THR A 742 3.73 -18.49 -7.28
C THR A 742 4.92 -18.63 -8.24
N TYR A 743 6.10 -18.96 -7.70
CA TYR A 743 7.30 -19.20 -8.50
C TYR A 743 7.13 -20.46 -9.36
N SER A 744 6.55 -21.52 -8.83
CA SER A 744 6.26 -22.74 -9.60
C SER A 744 5.24 -22.47 -10.73
N ALA A 745 4.23 -21.63 -10.48
CA ALA A 745 3.30 -21.21 -11.53
C ALA A 745 4.00 -20.39 -12.61
N MET A 746 4.91 -19.48 -12.24
CA MET A 746 5.73 -18.75 -13.20
C MET A 746 6.58 -19.71 -14.06
N MET A 747 7.32 -20.64 -13.46
CA MET A 747 8.16 -21.58 -14.20
C MET A 747 7.33 -22.47 -15.13
N SER A 748 6.18 -22.96 -14.65
CA SER A 748 5.22 -23.72 -15.46
C SER A 748 4.68 -22.90 -16.63
N HIS A 749 4.38 -21.62 -16.41
CA HIS A 749 3.92 -20.73 -17.46
C HIS A 749 4.99 -20.54 -18.55
N LEU A 750 6.26 -20.39 -18.17
CA LEU A 750 7.37 -20.30 -19.12
C LEU A 750 7.50 -21.57 -19.98
N ASP A 751 7.33 -22.75 -19.37
CA ASP A 751 7.32 -24.02 -20.11
C ASP A 751 6.20 -24.07 -21.16
N VAL A 752 4.99 -23.61 -20.81
CA VAL A 752 3.87 -23.54 -21.76
C VAL A 752 4.13 -22.53 -22.88
N LEU A 753 4.72 -21.37 -22.57
CA LEU A 753 5.08 -20.38 -23.59
C LEU A 753 6.13 -20.90 -24.58
N GLU A 754 7.14 -21.60 -24.07
CA GLU A 754 8.18 -22.19 -24.92
C GLU A 754 7.60 -23.25 -25.87
N GLN A 755 6.63 -24.05 -25.40
CA GLN A 755 5.96 -25.06 -26.23
C GLN A 755 4.95 -24.48 -27.22
N SER A 756 4.27 -23.39 -26.86
CA SER A 756 3.23 -22.78 -27.69
C SER A 756 3.75 -21.79 -28.74
N ARG A 757 5.02 -21.35 -28.64
CA ARG A 757 5.60 -20.40 -29.59
C ARG A 757 5.73 -21.00 -31.00
N ASN A 758 5.77 -20.13 -32.00
CA ASN A 758 6.21 -20.53 -33.34
C ASN A 758 7.75 -20.43 -33.45
N PRO A 759 8.50 -21.55 -33.46
CA PRO A 759 9.97 -21.52 -33.45
C PRO A 759 10.57 -20.91 -34.72
N LYS A 760 9.82 -20.87 -35.83
CA LYS A 760 10.27 -20.23 -37.08
C LYS A 760 10.17 -18.70 -37.05
N LYS A 761 9.38 -18.14 -36.14
CA LYS A 761 9.14 -16.69 -36.06
C LYS A 761 9.70 -16.07 -34.79
N VAL A 762 9.64 -16.79 -33.67
CA VAL A 762 9.99 -16.27 -32.35
C VAL A 762 11.29 -16.94 -31.90
N TYR A 763 12.37 -16.17 -31.81
CA TYR A 763 13.56 -16.57 -31.09
C TYR A 763 13.25 -16.48 -29.60
N TRP A 764 13.41 -17.60 -28.89
CA TRP A 764 13.22 -17.72 -27.46
C TRP A 764 14.44 -18.45 -26.90
N ARG A 765 14.99 -17.90 -25.83
CA ARG A 765 16.02 -18.58 -25.05
C ARG A 765 15.79 -18.33 -23.58
N GLN A 766 15.63 -19.40 -22.82
CA GLN A 766 15.59 -19.38 -21.36
C GLN A 766 16.94 -19.80 -20.79
N GLN A 767 17.53 -18.94 -19.97
CA GLN A 767 18.79 -19.17 -19.27
C GLN A 767 18.59 -19.01 -17.77
N VAL A 768 19.53 -19.50 -16.97
CA VAL A 768 19.56 -19.28 -15.53
C VAL A 768 20.57 -18.15 -15.26
N LEU A 769 20.06 -16.98 -14.84
CA LEU A 769 20.90 -15.83 -14.51
C LEU A 769 21.86 -16.15 -13.36
N CYS A 770 21.31 -16.76 -12.31
CA CYS A 770 22.04 -17.20 -11.12
C CYS A 770 21.17 -18.16 -10.30
N GLN A 771 21.77 -18.78 -9.28
CA GLN A 771 21.03 -19.37 -8.18
C GLN A 771 20.75 -18.28 -7.13
N THR A 772 19.55 -18.27 -6.58
CA THR A 772 19.15 -17.41 -5.47
C THR A 772 19.85 -17.83 -4.18
N LEU A 773 19.67 -17.06 -3.11
CA LEU A 773 20.24 -17.38 -1.80
C LEU A 773 19.71 -18.72 -1.25
N GLY A 774 18.44 -19.03 -1.50
CA GLY A 774 17.80 -20.32 -1.22
C GLY A 774 18.14 -21.44 -2.22
N GLY A 775 18.93 -21.15 -3.25
CA GLY A 775 19.38 -22.11 -4.24
C GLY A 775 18.32 -22.50 -5.28
N ASN A 776 17.39 -21.59 -5.57
CA ASN A 776 16.42 -21.68 -6.66
C ASN A 776 16.93 -20.95 -7.91
N PRO A 777 16.64 -21.43 -9.13
CA PRO A 777 17.11 -20.75 -10.34
C PRO A 777 16.35 -19.43 -10.59
N CYS A 778 17.07 -18.36 -10.87
CA CYS A 778 16.50 -17.09 -11.34
C CYS A 778 16.51 -17.06 -12.88
N PRO A 779 15.36 -17.15 -13.56
CA PRO A 779 15.33 -17.25 -15.02
C PRO A 779 15.60 -15.90 -15.71
N LEU A 780 16.33 -15.96 -16.82
CA LEU A 780 16.54 -14.87 -17.77
C LEU A 780 16.03 -15.31 -19.15
N LEU A 781 15.11 -14.55 -19.71
CA LEU A 781 14.53 -14.80 -21.02
C LEU A 781 15.10 -13.86 -22.07
N THR A 782 15.31 -14.40 -23.26
CA THR A 782 15.62 -13.63 -24.46
C THR A 782 14.55 -13.86 -25.50
N ILE A 783 13.83 -12.81 -25.89
CA ILE A 783 12.75 -12.89 -26.87
C ILE A 783 12.98 -11.88 -28.00
N THR A 784 13.00 -12.34 -29.25
CA THR A 784 13.08 -11.47 -30.44
C THR A 784 12.53 -12.22 -31.67
N ALA A 785 12.50 -11.57 -32.84
CA ALA A 785 12.10 -12.25 -34.08
C ALA A 785 13.26 -13.11 -34.61
N MET A 786 12.97 -14.28 -35.15
CA MET A 786 13.96 -15.02 -35.96
C MET A 786 14.41 -14.17 -37.16
N PRO A 787 15.66 -14.31 -37.64
CA PRO A 787 16.10 -13.65 -38.86
C PRO A 787 15.28 -14.14 -40.06
N GLU A 788 15.01 -13.27 -41.04
CA GLU A 788 14.20 -13.62 -42.22
C GLU A 788 14.90 -14.64 -43.12
N SER A 789 16.23 -14.59 -43.18
CA SER A 789 17.05 -15.58 -43.87
C SER A 789 18.46 -15.64 -43.27
N ARG A 790 19.30 -16.57 -43.76
CA ARG A 790 20.72 -16.68 -43.40
C ARG A 790 21.63 -15.71 -44.17
N LYS A 791 21.06 -14.75 -44.92
CA LYS A 791 21.84 -13.73 -45.61
C LYS A 791 22.51 -12.80 -44.61
N SER A 792 23.70 -12.32 -44.95
CA SER A 792 24.49 -11.41 -44.09
C SER A 792 23.66 -10.22 -43.60
N ASP A 793 22.90 -9.58 -44.50
CA ASP A 793 22.09 -8.39 -44.16
C ASP A 793 21.01 -8.69 -43.12
N ASP A 794 20.33 -9.83 -43.22
CA ASP A 794 19.26 -10.23 -42.30
C ASP A 794 19.83 -10.62 -40.92
N LEU A 795 21.04 -11.21 -40.91
CA LEU A 795 21.77 -11.53 -39.68
C LEU A 795 22.32 -10.27 -39.01
N GLU A 796 22.88 -9.33 -39.78
CA GLU A 796 23.34 -8.04 -39.26
C GLU A 796 22.18 -7.24 -38.68
N GLN A 797 21.02 -7.25 -39.33
CA GLN A 797 19.80 -6.66 -38.79
C GLN A 797 19.42 -7.31 -37.46
N PHE A 798 19.45 -8.65 -37.36
CA PHE A 798 19.17 -9.37 -36.13
C PHE A 798 20.12 -8.97 -34.99
N TYR A 799 21.43 -8.96 -35.24
CA TYR A 799 22.46 -8.62 -34.24
C TYR A 799 22.44 -7.16 -33.81
N SER A 800 21.98 -6.25 -34.67
CA SER A 800 22.00 -4.79 -34.41
C SER A 800 20.78 -4.27 -33.66
N ARG A 801 19.70 -5.05 -33.53
CA ARG A 801 18.45 -4.64 -32.84
C ARG A 801 18.71 -4.11 -31.42
N PRO A 802 18.14 -2.96 -31.02
CA PRO A 802 18.29 -2.44 -29.66
C PRO A 802 17.69 -3.35 -28.60
N TYR A 803 18.26 -3.30 -27.38
CA TYR A 803 17.74 -4.04 -26.23
C TYR A 803 16.61 -3.29 -25.52
N VAL A 804 15.65 -4.06 -24.99
CA VAL A 804 14.72 -3.65 -23.93
C VAL A 804 14.94 -4.60 -22.76
N PHE A 805 15.20 -4.05 -21.57
CA PHE A 805 15.43 -4.84 -20.36
C PHE A 805 14.26 -4.69 -19.39
N LEU A 806 13.59 -5.79 -19.07
CA LEU A 806 12.44 -5.81 -18.19
C LEU A 806 12.70 -6.72 -16.99
N MET A 807 12.24 -6.32 -15.82
CA MET A 807 12.23 -7.18 -14.65
C MET A 807 10.98 -6.93 -13.81
N ALA A 808 10.63 -7.90 -12.98
CA ALA A 808 9.48 -7.77 -12.10
C ALA A 808 9.70 -8.46 -10.76
N ARG A 809 8.83 -8.13 -9.80
CA ARG A 809 8.64 -8.92 -8.57
C ARG A 809 9.90 -9.02 -7.69
N VAL A 810 10.61 -7.91 -7.55
CA VAL A 810 11.69 -7.77 -6.56
C VAL A 810 11.14 -7.76 -5.13
N HIS A 811 9.95 -7.21 -4.93
CA HIS A 811 9.19 -7.39 -3.69
C HIS A 811 8.21 -8.56 -3.85
N PRO A 812 8.30 -9.59 -3.00
CA PRO A 812 7.52 -10.80 -3.13
C PRO A 812 5.99 -10.62 -3.11
N GLY A 813 5.48 -9.74 -2.25
CA GLY A 813 4.03 -9.54 -2.06
C GLY A 813 3.33 -8.83 -3.23
N GLU A 814 4.08 -8.30 -4.19
CA GLU A 814 3.58 -7.47 -5.30
C GLU A 814 3.07 -8.28 -6.49
N SER A 815 2.05 -9.10 -6.26
CA SER A 815 1.56 -10.07 -7.25
C SER A 815 1.00 -9.52 -8.54
N ASN A 816 0.44 -8.33 -8.46
CA ASN A 816 0.04 -7.57 -9.62
C ASN A 816 1.19 -7.33 -10.63
N ALA A 817 2.44 -7.15 -10.18
CA ALA A 817 3.58 -7.03 -11.09
C ALA A 817 3.82 -8.28 -11.94
N SER A 818 3.60 -9.48 -11.39
CA SER A 818 3.73 -10.73 -12.15
C SER A 818 2.60 -10.92 -13.17
N TRP A 819 1.38 -10.45 -12.86
CA TRP A 819 0.28 -10.45 -13.82
C TRP A 819 0.52 -9.49 -15.00
N VAL A 820 1.08 -8.30 -14.73
CA VAL A 820 1.54 -7.40 -15.80
C VAL A 820 2.64 -8.06 -16.64
N MET A 821 3.63 -8.69 -15.99
CA MET A 821 4.70 -9.43 -16.68
C MET A 821 4.16 -10.60 -17.51
N LYS A 822 3.15 -11.33 -17.03
CA LYS A 822 2.47 -12.40 -17.78
C LYS A 822 1.89 -11.87 -19.08
N GLY A 823 1.12 -10.79 -19.03
CA GLY A 823 0.57 -10.16 -20.24
C GLY A 823 1.63 -9.66 -21.21
N THR A 824 2.75 -9.14 -20.70
CA THR A 824 3.93 -8.79 -21.52
C THR A 824 4.50 -10.02 -22.24
N LEU A 825 4.73 -11.12 -21.53
CA LEU A 825 5.31 -12.35 -22.10
C LEU A 825 4.38 -13.00 -23.13
N GLU A 826 3.09 -13.14 -22.80
CA GLU A 826 2.10 -13.72 -23.71
C GLU A 826 1.97 -12.90 -24.98
N PHE A 827 1.91 -11.57 -24.88
CA PHE A 827 1.90 -10.70 -26.06
C PHE A 827 3.16 -10.89 -26.90
N LEU A 828 4.34 -10.90 -26.27
CA LEU A 828 5.63 -11.08 -26.95
C LEU A 828 5.81 -12.45 -27.60
N VAL A 829 5.10 -13.50 -27.18
CA VAL A 829 5.16 -14.83 -27.81
C VAL A 829 4.03 -15.05 -28.82
N SER A 830 2.97 -14.26 -28.73
CA SER A 830 1.78 -14.38 -29.57
C SER A 830 2.04 -14.21 -31.08
N SER A 831 1.10 -14.72 -31.88
CA SER A 831 1.04 -14.53 -33.32
C SER A 831 0.48 -13.17 -33.75
N ASP A 832 0.25 -12.24 -32.82
CA ASP A 832 -0.26 -10.90 -33.12
C ASP A 832 0.70 -10.17 -34.09
N PRO A 833 0.21 -9.56 -35.19
CA PRO A 833 1.05 -8.81 -36.13
C PRO A 833 1.85 -7.66 -35.49
N ILE A 834 1.29 -6.99 -34.48
CA ILE A 834 1.96 -5.93 -33.72
C ILE A 834 3.11 -6.53 -32.90
N ALA A 835 2.89 -7.68 -32.28
CA ALA A 835 3.94 -8.38 -31.56
C ALA A 835 5.06 -8.86 -32.49
N ASP A 836 4.73 -9.32 -33.71
CA ASP A 836 5.72 -9.67 -34.74
C ASP A 836 6.59 -8.47 -35.12
N LEU A 837 5.97 -7.32 -35.35
CA LEU A 837 6.69 -6.10 -35.68
C LEU A 837 7.59 -5.63 -34.52
N LEU A 838 7.07 -5.66 -33.29
CA LEU A 838 7.82 -5.29 -32.09
C LEU A 838 9.06 -6.18 -31.91
N ARG A 839 8.92 -7.50 -32.09
CA ARG A 839 10.03 -8.46 -32.04
C ARG A 839 11.09 -8.23 -33.12
N LYS A 840 10.71 -7.70 -34.29
CA LYS A 840 11.66 -7.31 -35.36
C LYS A 840 12.42 -6.03 -35.03
N CYS A 841 11.88 -5.19 -34.16
CA CYS A 841 12.52 -3.95 -33.72
C CYS A 841 13.48 -4.13 -32.54
N PHE A 842 13.24 -5.11 -31.67
CA PHE A 842 13.92 -5.21 -30.37
C PHE A 842 14.38 -6.62 -30.00
N ILE A 843 15.40 -6.66 -29.14
CA ILE A 843 15.74 -7.84 -28.34
C ILE A 843 15.27 -7.58 -26.91
N PHE A 844 14.39 -8.44 -26.39
CA PHE A 844 13.91 -8.35 -25.02
C PHE A 844 14.76 -9.24 -24.11
N LYS A 845 15.36 -8.65 -23.07
CA LYS A 845 15.96 -9.38 -21.95
C LYS A 845 15.05 -9.22 -20.74
N ILE A 846 14.54 -10.34 -20.22
CA ILE A 846 13.48 -10.31 -19.21
C ILE A 846 13.86 -11.19 -18.01
N VAL A 847 13.78 -10.64 -16.81
CA VAL A 847 13.82 -11.40 -15.54
C VAL A 847 12.41 -11.37 -14.93
N PRO A 848 11.58 -12.41 -15.14
CA PRO A 848 10.15 -12.37 -14.77
C PRO A 848 9.90 -12.27 -13.26
N MET A 849 10.83 -12.74 -12.44
CA MET A 849 10.74 -12.70 -10.99
C MET A 849 12.13 -12.57 -10.37
N LEU A 850 12.44 -11.40 -9.83
CA LEU A 850 13.77 -11.08 -9.31
C LEU A 850 14.01 -11.59 -7.87
N ASN A 851 12.93 -11.87 -7.12
CA ASN A 851 12.99 -12.44 -5.77
C ASN A 851 12.18 -13.76 -5.63
N PRO A 852 12.60 -14.85 -6.31
CA PRO A 852 11.96 -16.16 -6.17
C PRO A 852 11.82 -16.63 -4.72
N ASP A 853 12.89 -16.53 -3.93
CA ASP A 853 12.90 -17.09 -2.58
C ASP A 853 11.89 -16.40 -1.65
N GLY A 854 11.79 -15.08 -1.73
CA GLY A 854 10.80 -14.35 -0.94
C GLY A 854 9.38 -14.72 -1.33
N VAL A 855 9.10 -14.91 -2.63
CA VAL A 855 7.78 -15.35 -3.13
C VAL A 855 7.45 -16.74 -2.62
N ILE A 856 8.39 -17.68 -2.76
CA ILE A 856 8.23 -19.06 -2.29
C ILE A 856 7.87 -19.06 -0.81
N ASN A 857 8.59 -18.30 0.02
CA ASN A 857 8.44 -18.30 1.47
C ASN A 857 7.31 -17.40 2.03
N GLY A 858 6.48 -16.80 1.15
CA GLY A 858 5.34 -15.99 1.59
C GLY A 858 5.73 -14.64 2.21
N ASN A 859 6.90 -14.11 1.88
CA ASN A 859 7.31 -12.77 2.28
C ASN A 859 6.45 -11.71 1.56
N HIS A 860 6.49 -10.48 2.07
CA HIS A 860 5.91 -9.30 1.45
C HIS A 860 6.96 -8.45 0.73
N ARG A 861 8.13 -8.20 1.34
CA ARG A 861 9.08 -7.18 0.94
C ARG A 861 10.50 -7.69 0.70
N CYS A 862 11.01 -8.51 1.62
CA CYS A 862 12.43 -8.83 1.70
C CYS A 862 12.81 -10.16 1.05
N SER A 863 14.11 -10.32 0.76
CA SER A 863 14.71 -11.62 0.44
C SER A 863 14.96 -12.47 1.70
N LEU A 864 15.57 -13.66 1.56
CA LEU A 864 15.95 -14.48 2.71
C LEU A 864 17.04 -13.85 3.59
N SER A 865 17.79 -12.85 3.10
CA SER A 865 18.72 -12.11 3.97
C SER A 865 18.04 -11.17 4.94
N GLY A 866 16.74 -10.90 4.74
CA GLY A 866 16.00 -9.87 5.46
C GLY A 866 16.09 -8.48 4.82
N ASP A 867 16.80 -8.34 3.69
CA ASP A 867 16.98 -7.06 3.01
C ASP A 867 15.90 -6.79 1.94
N ASP A 868 15.50 -5.52 1.82
CA ASP A 868 14.80 -4.99 0.64
C ASP A 868 15.78 -4.94 -0.54
N LEU A 869 15.63 -5.88 -1.48
CA LEU A 869 16.52 -6.00 -2.65
C LEU A 869 16.52 -4.75 -3.54
N ASN A 870 15.43 -3.96 -3.56
CA ASN A 870 15.39 -2.69 -4.28
C ASN A 870 16.03 -1.53 -3.47
N ARG A 871 16.81 -1.83 -2.43
CA ARG A 871 17.79 -0.92 -1.81
C ARG A 871 19.23 -1.38 -1.95
N GLN A 872 19.47 -2.52 -2.59
CA GLN A 872 20.79 -3.15 -2.68
C GLN A 872 21.50 -2.91 -4.02
N TRP A 873 21.01 -2.00 -4.89
CA TRP A 873 21.56 -1.83 -6.24
C TRP A 873 22.86 -1.04 -6.29
N LEU A 874 23.16 -0.18 -5.32
CA LEU A 874 24.43 0.57 -5.31
C LEU A 874 25.64 -0.37 -5.15
N ALA A 875 25.57 -1.28 -4.18
CA ALA A 875 26.66 -2.21 -3.85
C ALA A 875 26.11 -3.60 -3.49
N PRO A 876 25.57 -4.37 -4.45
CA PRO A 876 25.04 -5.70 -4.17
C PRO A 876 26.16 -6.68 -3.81
N SER A 877 25.89 -7.58 -2.87
CA SER A 877 26.78 -8.71 -2.55
C SER A 877 26.47 -9.89 -3.45
N SER A 878 27.49 -10.52 -4.04
CA SER A 878 27.32 -11.75 -4.83
C SER A 878 26.81 -12.94 -4.02
N GLN A 879 27.02 -12.93 -2.69
CA GLN A 879 26.57 -13.99 -1.80
C GLN A 879 25.18 -13.73 -1.23
N LEU A 880 24.90 -12.50 -0.76
CA LEU A 880 23.61 -12.17 -0.12
C LEU A 880 22.55 -11.73 -1.12
N HIS A 881 22.96 -11.05 -2.20
CA HIS A 881 22.08 -10.43 -3.19
C HIS A 881 22.38 -10.96 -4.62
N PRO A 882 22.50 -12.29 -4.84
CA PRO A 882 22.97 -12.83 -6.13
C PRO A 882 22.13 -12.38 -7.32
N THR A 883 20.80 -12.29 -7.16
CA THR A 883 19.91 -11.86 -8.24
C THR A 883 20.20 -10.42 -8.66
N ILE A 884 20.35 -9.50 -7.72
CA ILE A 884 20.72 -8.10 -8.00
C ILE A 884 22.13 -8.00 -8.57
N TYR A 885 23.09 -8.72 -7.96
CA TYR A 885 24.48 -8.71 -8.38
C TYR A 885 24.65 -9.13 -9.84
N HIS A 886 24.01 -10.22 -10.25
CA HIS A 886 24.11 -10.74 -11.62
C HIS A 886 23.26 -9.96 -12.63
N THR A 887 22.07 -9.46 -12.25
CA THR A 887 21.29 -8.56 -13.12
C THR A 887 22.07 -7.27 -13.42
N LYS A 888 22.67 -6.66 -12.39
CA LYS A 888 23.52 -5.47 -12.54
C LYS A 888 24.77 -5.76 -13.39
N GLY A 889 25.40 -6.91 -13.18
CA GLY A 889 26.55 -7.36 -13.98
C GLY A 889 26.24 -7.52 -15.47
N LEU A 890 25.10 -8.14 -15.80
CA LEU A 890 24.65 -8.24 -17.19
C LEU A 890 24.40 -6.86 -17.83
N LEU A 891 23.80 -5.93 -17.08
CA LEU A 891 23.58 -4.56 -17.57
C LEU A 891 24.89 -3.79 -17.78
N TYR A 892 25.88 -3.99 -16.90
CA TYR A 892 27.23 -3.44 -17.13
C TYR A 892 27.90 -4.04 -18.36
N TYR A 893 27.81 -5.35 -18.56
CA TYR A 893 28.34 -6.01 -19.74
C TYR A 893 27.70 -5.46 -21.02
N LEU A 894 26.36 -5.37 -21.07
CA LEU A 894 25.65 -4.77 -22.20
C LEU A 894 26.13 -3.33 -22.47
N ARG A 895 26.38 -2.55 -21.42
CA ARG A 895 26.96 -1.21 -21.57
C ARG A 895 28.40 -1.24 -22.10
N SER A 896 29.27 -2.12 -21.60
CA SER A 896 30.69 -2.15 -21.99
C SER A 896 30.88 -2.49 -23.47
N ILE A 897 30.00 -3.33 -24.03
CA ILE A 897 29.98 -3.66 -25.47
C ILE A 897 29.18 -2.66 -26.32
N GLY A 898 28.74 -1.53 -25.76
CA GLY A 898 27.99 -0.49 -26.49
C GLY A 898 26.54 -0.86 -26.82
N ARG A 899 25.96 -1.83 -26.12
CA ARG A 899 24.61 -2.38 -26.33
C ARG A 899 23.68 -2.11 -25.14
N ALA A 900 23.89 -1.00 -24.42
CA ALA A 900 23.04 -0.59 -23.30
C ALA A 900 21.55 -0.56 -23.73
N PRO A 901 20.60 -1.00 -22.87
CA PRO A 901 19.19 -1.04 -23.22
C PRO A 901 18.62 0.34 -23.57
N LEU A 902 17.73 0.39 -24.56
CA LEU A 902 16.98 1.59 -24.91
C LEU A 902 15.97 1.96 -23.82
N VAL A 903 15.36 0.95 -23.21
CA VAL A 903 14.40 1.05 -22.12
C VAL A 903 14.75 0.02 -21.06
N PHE A 904 14.74 0.46 -19.80
CA PHE A 904 14.75 -0.39 -18.62
C PHE A 904 13.45 -0.17 -17.85
N CYS A 905 12.76 -1.24 -17.47
CA CYS A 905 11.57 -1.12 -16.64
C CYS A 905 11.48 -2.22 -15.59
N ASP A 906 11.25 -1.80 -14.35
CA ASP A 906 11.08 -2.63 -13.18
C ASP A 906 9.60 -2.62 -12.74
N TYR A 907 8.89 -3.75 -12.81
CA TYR A 907 7.46 -3.83 -12.49
C TYR A 907 7.22 -4.14 -11.01
N HIS A 908 6.41 -3.29 -10.37
CA HIS A 908 6.08 -3.24 -8.94
C HIS A 908 4.57 -3.13 -8.68
N GLY A 909 4.21 -3.28 -7.41
CA GLY A 909 2.87 -3.08 -6.88
C GLY A 909 2.78 -1.97 -5.84
N HIS A 910 1.84 -1.05 -5.98
CA HIS A 910 1.66 0.10 -5.11
C HIS A 910 0.47 -0.05 -4.16
N SER A 911 0.76 -0.15 -2.86
CA SER A 911 -0.24 -0.44 -1.81
C SER A 911 -1.14 0.72 -1.36
N GLN A 912 -0.95 1.94 -1.87
CA GLN A 912 -1.69 3.14 -1.46
C GLN A 912 -2.39 3.86 -2.62
N LYS A 913 -1.64 4.28 -3.65
CA LYS A 913 -2.18 4.95 -4.86
C LYS A 913 -2.95 4.03 -5.80
N LYS A 914 -4.01 4.58 -6.40
CA LYS A 914 -4.81 3.95 -7.47
C LYS A 914 -4.12 4.08 -8.83
N ASN A 915 -4.63 3.35 -9.84
CA ASN A 915 -4.12 3.31 -11.23
C ASN A 915 -2.74 2.65 -11.39
N VAL A 916 -2.25 2.64 -12.63
CA VAL A 916 -0.87 2.28 -13.00
C VAL A 916 -0.12 3.54 -13.42
N PHE A 917 1.14 3.70 -13.01
CA PHE A 917 1.97 4.85 -13.36
C PHE A 917 3.47 4.49 -13.38
N LEU A 918 4.31 5.38 -13.92
CA LEU A 918 5.76 5.21 -13.93
C LEU A 918 6.42 6.21 -12.99
N TYR A 919 7.38 5.73 -12.21
CA TYR A 919 8.44 6.58 -11.68
C TYR A 919 9.64 6.55 -12.63
N GLY A 920 10.25 7.71 -12.90
CA GLY A 920 11.42 7.90 -13.77
C GLY A 920 12.55 8.64 -13.05
N CYS A 921 13.52 9.14 -13.82
CA CYS A 921 14.64 9.93 -13.29
C CYS A 921 14.85 11.20 -14.14
N SER A 922 14.94 12.36 -13.49
CA SER A 922 15.35 13.63 -14.10
C SER A 922 16.18 14.46 -13.11
N ILE A 923 17.33 14.94 -13.59
CA ILE A 923 18.17 15.87 -12.84
C ILE A 923 17.45 17.21 -12.69
N LYS A 924 16.85 17.72 -13.76
CA LYS A 924 16.19 19.04 -13.74
C LYS A 924 15.02 19.07 -12.76
N GLU A 925 14.15 18.07 -12.79
CA GLU A 925 13.00 18.01 -11.90
C GLU A 925 13.43 17.88 -10.44
N THR A 926 14.48 17.10 -10.18
CA THR A 926 15.06 16.94 -8.84
C THR A 926 15.63 18.25 -8.31
N LEU A 927 16.38 18.99 -9.13
CA LEU A 927 16.96 20.29 -8.73
C LEU A 927 15.90 21.37 -8.49
N TRP A 928 14.86 21.40 -9.33
CA TRP A 928 13.77 22.34 -9.21
C TRP A 928 13.00 22.17 -7.89
N GLN A 929 12.69 20.93 -7.51
CA GLN A 929 11.95 20.63 -6.27
C GLN A 929 12.81 20.78 -5.00
N ALA A 930 14.11 20.51 -5.08
CA ALA A 930 15.05 20.70 -3.96
C ALA A 930 15.36 22.19 -3.65
N GLY A 931 14.82 23.14 -4.43
CA GLY A 931 15.06 24.58 -4.21
C GLY A 931 16.51 25.01 -4.42
N CYS A 932 17.30 24.22 -5.14
CA CYS A 932 18.73 24.44 -5.31
C CYS A 932 18.97 25.64 -6.25
N MET A 933 19.78 26.63 -5.84
CA MET A 933 20.08 27.86 -6.62
C MET A 933 20.97 27.63 -7.85
N VAL A 934 21.11 26.38 -8.31
CA VAL A 934 21.89 26.05 -9.50
C VAL A 934 21.10 26.46 -10.73
N ASP A 935 21.72 27.24 -11.63
CA ASP A 935 21.09 27.65 -12.88
C ASP A 935 20.78 26.44 -13.77
N THR A 936 19.51 26.01 -13.74
CA THR A 936 19.00 24.88 -14.54
C THR A 936 19.08 25.15 -16.05
N ALA A 937 19.29 26.41 -16.48
CA ALA A 937 19.51 26.76 -17.88
C ALA A 937 20.83 26.21 -18.43
N VAL A 938 21.82 25.95 -17.57
CA VAL A 938 23.13 25.38 -17.98
C VAL A 938 23.07 23.86 -18.16
N ILE A 939 22.07 23.19 -17.59
CA ILE A 939 21.91 21.73 -17.70
C ILE A 939 21.12 21.42 -18.96
N THR A 940 21.74 20.75 -19.92
CA THR A 940 21.03 20.12 -21.06
C THR A 940 20.63 18.70 -20.66
N GLU A 941 19.34 18.41 -20.66
CA GLU A 941 18.78 17.08 -20.36
C GLU A 941 17.81 16.67 -21.46
N ASP A 942 17.94 15.45 -21.96
CA ASP A 942 17.01 14.88 -22.93
C ASP A 942 15.67 14.59 -22.23
N VAL A 943 14.59 15.20 -22.72
CA VAL A 943 13.22 15.02 -22.20
C VAL A 943 12.57 13.70 -22.64
N GLY A 944 13.30 12.84 -23.37
CA GLY A 944 12.87 11.55 -23.88
C GLY A 944 12.40 10.56 -22.81
N TYR A 945 12.74 10.79 -21.53
CA TYR A 945 12.22 10.02 -20.39
C TYR A 945 10.72 10.23 -20.15
N ARG A 946 10.09 11.28 -20.69
CA ARG A 946 8.62 11.48 -20.59
C ARG A 946 7.85 10.85 -21.75
N THR A 947 8.52 10.44 -22.82
CA THR A 947 7.85 10.02 -24.07
C THR A 947 7.06 8.74 -23.89
N LEU A 948 7.64 7.70 -23.29
CA LEU A 948 6.94 6.43 -23.06
C LEU A 948 5.72 6.60 -22.12
N PRO A 949 5.85 7.25 -20.93
CA PRO A 949 4.69 7.59 -20.10
C PRO A 949 3.56 8.31 -20.85
N LYS A 950 3.88 9.30 -21.70
CA LYS A 950 2.88 10.04 -22.51
C LYS A 950 2.19 9.16 -23.56
N ILE A 951 2.88 8.15 -24.08
CA ILE A 951 2.28 7.19 -25.01
C ILE A 951 1.33 6.26 -24.23
N LEU A 952 1.78 5.74 -23.08
CA LEU A 952 0.99 4.85 -22.23
C LEU A 952 -0.33 5.51 -21.79
N ASP A 953 -0.29 6.79 -21.41
CA ASP A 953 -1.47 7.58 -21.03
C ASP A 953 -2.55 7.65 -22.13
N LYS A 954 -2.16 7.46 -23.40
CA LYS A 954 -3.08 7.44 -24.54
C LYS A 954 -3.60 6.04 -24.87
N VAL A 955 -2.78 5.01 -24.68
CA VAL A 955 -3.06 3.66 -25.21
C VAL A 955 -3.46 2.64 -24.15
N ALA A 956 -3.11 2.87 -22.88
CA ALA A 956 -3.32 1.95 -21.78
C ALA A 956 -4.41 2.48 -20.84
N PRO A 957 -5.60 1.86 -20.78
CA PRO A 957 -6.73 2.40 -20.00
C PRO A 957 -6.49 2.52 -18.49
N ALA A 958 -5.62 1.68 -17.93
CA ALA A 958 -5.27 1.70 -16.50
C ALA A 958 -4.15 2.70 -16.16
N PHE A 959 -3.46 3.27 -17.16
CA PHE A 959 -2.30 4.13 -16.96
C PHE A 959 -2.67 5.60 -16.77
N VAL A 960 -1.96 6.31 -15.89
CA VAL A 960 -2.19 7.75 -15.65
C VAL A 960 -0.87 8.52 -15.56
N MET A 961 -0.65 9.43 -16.51
CA MET A 961 0.54 10.29 -16.58
C MET A 961 0.66 11.24 -15.38
N SER A 962 -0.45 11.80 -14.89
CA SER A 962 -0.43 12.77 -13.78
C SER A 962 0.04 12.17 -12.46
N SER A 963 0.04 10.84 -12.33
CA SER A 963 0.57 10.13 -11.17
C SER A 963 2.05 9.77 -11.30
N CYS A 964 2.66 9.99 -12.47
CA CYS A 964 4.09 9.74 -12.69
C CYS A 964 4.95 10.80 -11.98
N SER A 965 6.09 10.37 -11.44
CA SER A 965 7.11 11.27 -10.86
C SER A 965 8.49 10.93 -11.42
N PHE A 966 9.28 11.94 -11.73
CA PHE A 966 10.65 11.79 -12.23
C PHE A 966 11.69 12.32 -11.23
N LEU A 967 11.26 12.62 -10.01
CA LEU A 967 12.10 13.01 -8.90
C LEU A 967 12.99 11.83 -8.45
N VAL A 968 14.25 12.14 -8.15
CA VAL A 968 15.19 11.24 -7.49
C VAL A 968 15.38 11.69 -6.04
N GLU A 969 14.64 11.05 -5.15
CA GLU A 969 14.77 11.21 -3.69
C GLU A 969 16.00 10.46 -3.17
N LYS A 970 16.63 10.97 -2.11
CA LYS A 970 17.81 10.36 -1.50
C LYS A 970 17.53 8.95 -0.98
N SER A 971 16.40 8.72 -0.30
CA SER A 971 15.98 7.38 0.14
C SER A 971 15.77 6.36 -1.01
N ARG A 972 15.77 6.81 -2.26
CA ARG A 972 15.57 6.00 -3.47
C ARG A 972 16.82 5.89 -4.34
N GLU A 973 17.95 6.48 -3.92
CA GLU A 973 19.20 6.49 -4.70
C GLU A 973 19.70 5.08 -5.02
N SER A 974 19.41 4.10 -4.15
CA SER A 974 19.82 2.71 -4.29
C SER A 974 18.78 1.79 -4.93
N THR A 975 17.76 2.37 -5.58
CA THR A 975 16.78 1.60 -6.36
C THR A 975 17.31 1.27 -7.75
N ALA A 976 16.80 0.17 -8.33
CA ALA A 976 17.21 -0.29 -9.65
C ALA A 976 17.12 0.80 -10.71
N ARG A 977 16.00 1.52 -10.74
CA ARG A 977 15.74 2.58 -11.71
C ARG A 977 16.83 3.66 -11.69
N VAL A 978 17.20 4.12 -10.49
CA VAL A 978 18.17 5.21 -10.33
C VAL A 978 19.58 4.73 -10.68
N VAL A 979 19.97 3.55 -10.19
CA VAL A 979 21.28 2.96 -10.50
C VAL A 979 21.43 2.70 -11.99
N VAL A 980 20.43 2.11 -12.66
CA VAL A 980 20.50 1.84 -14.11
C VAL A 980 20.53 3.14 -14.92
N TRP A 981 19.81 4.17 -14.49
CA TRP A 981 19.88 5.48 -15.13
C TRP A 981 21.26 6.12 -14.98
N GLN A 982 21.82 6.14 -13.77
CA GLN A 982 23.05 6.83 -13.44
C GLN A 982 24.31 6.07 -13.89
N GLU A 983 24.38 4.77 -13.57
CA GLU A 983 25.55 3.91 -13.78
C GLU A 983 25.53 3.16 -15.11
N MET A 984 24.38 3.01 -15.79
CA MET A 984 24.31 2.40 -17.13
C MET A 984 23.98 3.42 -18.23
N GLY A 985 23.57 4.63 -17.86
CA GLY A 985 23.25 5.70 -18.81
C GLY A 985 21.95 5.47 -19.58
N VAL A 986 21.06 4.61 -19.06
CA VAL A 986 19.76 4.32 -19.69
C VAL A 986 18.80 5.47 -19.40
N LEU A 987 18.56 6.32 -20.39
CA LEU A 987 17.68 7.50 -20.25
C LEU A 987 16.25 7.11 -19.84
N ARG A 988 15.72 6.05 -20.42
CA ARG A 988 14.35 5.55 -20.18
C ARG A 988 14.35 4.42 -19.16
N SER A 989 14.82 4.75 -17.96
CA SER A 989 14.84 3.84 -16.82
C SER A 989 13.61 4.14 -15.95
N TYR A 990 12.76 3.13 -15.73
CA TYR A 990 11.49 3.30 -15.02
C TYR A 990 11.25 2.24 -13.95
N THR A 991 10.45 2.62 -12.95
CA THR A 991 9.71 1.71 -12.08
C THR A 991 8.24 1.84 -12.47
N MET A 992 7.59 0.74 -12.86
CA MET A 992 6.14 0.71 -13.07
C MET A 992 5.45 0.29 -11.79
N GLU A 993 4.51 1.12 -11.33
CA GLU A 993 3.76 0.90 -10.11
C GLU A 993 2.31 0.56 -10.48
N SER A 994 1.87 -0.66 -10.18
CA SER A 994 0.50 -1.12 -10.42
C SER A 994 -0.29 -1.17 -9.11
N THR A 995 -1.54 -0.70 -9.09
CA THR A 995 -2.39 -0.73 -7.88
C THR A 995 -2.88 -2.16 -7.54
N TYR A 996 -3.19 -2.42 -6.25
CA TYR A 996 -3.90 -3.64 -5.81
C TYR A 996 -5.42 -3.48 -5.75
N CYS A 997 -5.89 -2.23 -5.85
CA CYS A 997 -7.28 -1.83 -5.71
C CYS A 997 -7.90 -1.65 -7.10
N GLY A 998 -8.04 -0.40 -7.55
CA GLY A 998 -8.74 -0.05 -8.78
C GLY A 998 -8.25 1.26 -9.39
N CYS A 999 -8.90 1.67 -10.47
CA CYS A 999 -8.59 2.92 -11.17
C CYS A 999 -9.54 4.06 -10.76
N SER A 1000 -9.01 5.28 -10.76
CA SER A 1000 -9.77 6.52 -10.55
C SER A 1000 -10.07 7.29 -11.84
N HIS A 1001 -9.51 6.85 -12.97
CA HIS A 1001 -9.64 7.47 -14.28
C HIS A 1001 -9.78 6.40 -15.38
N GLY A 1002 -10.04 6.86 -16.61
CA GLY A 1002 -10.12 5.99 -17.79
C GLY A 1002 -11.32 5.06 -17.78
N LEU A 1003 -11.27 4.06 -18.67
CA LEU A 1003 -12.30 3.03 -18.84
C LEU A 1003 -12.61 2.27 -17.55
N TYR A 1004 -11.59 2.09 -16.70
CA TYR A 1004 -11.68 1.32 -15.45
C TYR A 1004 -12.00 2.18 -14.22
N LYS A 1005 -12.40 3.44 -14.41
CA LYS A 1005 -12.75 4.34 -13.30
C LYS A 1005 -13.84 3.72 -12.43
N GLY A 1006 -13.56 3.58 -11.14
CA GLY A 1006 -14.53 3.04 -10.18
C GLY A 1006 -14.51 1.51 -10.06
N LEU A 1007 -13.72 0.82 -10.89
CA LEU A 1007 -13.63 -0.64 -10.93
C LEU A 1007 -12.36 -1.14 -10.24
N GLN A 1008 -12.45 -2.31 -9.62
CA GLN A 1008 -11.29 -3.05 -9.11
C GLN A 1008 -10.57 -3.74 -10.27
N LEU A 1009 -9.24 -3.72 -10.26
CA LEU A 1009 -8.44 -4.41 -11.27
C LEU A 1009 -8.45 -5.92 -11.02
N GLY A 1010 -8.78 -6.71 -12.05
CA GLY A 1010 -8.60 -8.14 -12.08
C GLY A 1010 -7.26 -8.53 -12.70
N THR A 1011 -7.05 -9.84 -12.88
CA THR A 1011 -5.86 -10.35 -13.59
C THR A 1011 -5.87 -9.94 -15.07
N GLN A 1012 -7.05 -9.87 -15.69
CA GLN A 1012 -7.20 -9.51 -17.10
C GLN A 1012 -6.71 -8.08 -17.40
N GLU A 1013 -7.10 -7.09 -16.58
CA GLU A 1013 -6.66 -5.70 -16.78
C GLU A 1013 -5.16 -5.52 -16.50
N LEU A 1014 -4.60 -6.31 -15.59
CA LEU A 1014 -3.17 -6.32 -15.32
C LEU A 1014 -2.39 -6.91 -16.51
N GLU A 1015 -2.86 -8.02 -17.06
CA GLU A 1015 -2.28 -8.61 -18.28
C GLU A 1015 -2.43 -7.66 -19.49
N GLU A 1016 -3.57 -6.99 -19.62
CA GLU A 1016 -3.78 -5.96 -20.65
C GLU A 1016 -2.72 -4.85 -20.54
N MET A 1017 -2.45 -4.35 -19.33
CA MET A 1017 -1.42 -3.34 -19.10
C MET A 1017 -0.05 -3.79 -19.61
N GLY A 1018 0.30 -5.08 -19.42
CA GLY A 1018 1.52 -5.68 -19.95
C GLY A 1018 1.61 -5.67 -21.48
N SER A 1019 0.50 -6.02 -22.16
CA SER A 1019 0.39 -5.94 -23.63
C SER A 1019 0.42 -4.48 -24.13
N LYS A 1020 -0.30 -3.56 -23.49
CA LYS A 1020 -0.28 -2.12 -23.84
C LYS A 1020 1.09 -1.49 -23.64
N PHE A 1021 1.89 -1.98 -22.69
CA PHE A 1021 3.27 -1.57 -22.55
C PHE A 1021 4.12 -1.94 -23.77
N CYS A 1022 3.97 -3.17 -24.28
CA CYS A 1022 4.62 -3.61 -25.52
C CYS A 1022 4.18 -2.76 -26.73
N LEU A 1023 2.89 -2.47 -26.85
CA LEU A 1023 2.38 -1.57 -27.89
C LEU A 1023 3.02 -0.16 -27.81
N ALA A 1024 3.14 0.39 -26.60
CA ALA A 1024 3.74 1.70 -26.39
C ALA A 1024 5.23 1.73 -26.76
N LEU A 1025 5.97 0.63 -26.57
CA LEU A 1025 7.36 0.50 -27.02
C LEU A 1025 7.48 0.54 -28.55
N LEU A 1026 6.56 -0.11 -29.26
CA LEU A 1026 6.53 -0.04 -30.73
C LEU A 1026 6.30 1.40 -31.20
N ILE A 1027 5.31 2.09 -30.63
CA ILE A 1027 5.00 3.50 -30.96
C ILE A 1027 6.20 4.40 -30.64
N LEU A 1028 6.89 4.16 -29.51
CA LEU A 1028 8.10 4.88 -29.15
C LEU A 1028 9.19 4.72 -30.22
N HIS A 1029 9.40 3.50 -30.72
CA HIS A 1029 10.37 3.22 -31.78
C HIS A 1029 10.03 3.95 -33.08
N LEU A 1030 8.78 3.83 -33.54
CA LEU A 1030 8.30 4.46 -34.76
C LEU A 1030 8.46 5.98 -34.75
N LYS A 1031 8.31 6.62 -33.59
CA LYS A 1031 8.55 8.07 -33.42
C LYS A 1031 10.02 8.49 -33.43
N SER A 1032 10.95 7.56 -33.19
CA SER A 1032 12.38 7.85 -33.08
C SER A 1032 13.17 7.68 -34.39
N LEU A 1033 12.60 7.00 -35.39
CA LEU A 1033 13.25 6.69 -36.67
C LEU A 1033 13.16 7.86 -37.67
N PRO A 1034 14.26 8.22 -38.36
CA PRO A 1034 14.22 8.95 -39.62
C PRO A 1034 13.68 8.02 -40.73
N CYS A 1035 12.36 7.86 -40.77
CA CYS A 1035 11.54 7.34 -41.87
C CYS A 1035 12.09 6.18 -42.74
N SER A 1036 11.93 4.91 -42.30
CA SER A 1036 11.80 3.77 -43.23
C SER A 1036 10.35 3.66 -43.70
N LYS A 1037 10.08 4.01 -44.96
CA LYS A 1037 8.72 4.02 -45.56
C LYS A 1037 7.98 2.68 -45.41
N LYS A 1038 8.71 1.56 -45.33
CA LYS A 1038 8.14 0.20 -45.35
C LYS A 1038 7.54 -0.21 -44.00
N VAL A 1039 8.27 0.07 -42.90
CA VAL A 1039 7.82 -0.21 -41.52
C VAL A 1039 6.69 0.74 -41.13
N MET A 1040 6.78 2.01 -41.53
CA MET A 1040 5.73 3.00 -41.29
C MET A 1040 4.43 2.67 -42.04
N ALA A 1041 4.52 2.21 -43.30
CA ALA A 1041 3.34 1.81 -44.06
C ALA A 1041 2.64 0.59 -43.44
N GLN A 1042 3.39 -0.41 -42.95
CA GLN A 1042 2.82 -1.56 -42.25
C GLN A 1042 2.24 -1.19 -40.88
N ALA A 1043 2.92 -0.34 -40.11
CA ALA A 1043 2.43 0.10 -38.80
C ALA A 1043 1.19 0.99 -38.91
N ALA A 1044 1.13 1.89 -39.89
CA ALA A 1044 -0.02 2.76 -40.13
C ALA A 1044 -1.27 1.95 -40.53
N LEU A 1045 -1.10 0.88 -41.33
CA LEU A 1045 -2.18 -0.04 -41.71
C LEU A 1045 -2.71 -0.89 -40.54
N LEU A 1046 -1.89 -1.16 -39.52
CA LEU A 1046 -2.24 -2.03 -38.40
C LEU A 1046 -2.77 -1.30 -37.17
N LEU A 1047 -2.40 -0.03 -36.99
CA LEU A 1047 -2.74 0.74 -35.80
C LEU A 1047 -3.99 1.62 -35.95
N ASP A 1048 -4.66 1.61 -37.12
CA ASP A 1048 -5.84 2.44 -37.43
C ASP A 1048 -5.65 3.89 -36.95
N LEU A 1049 -4.45 4.43 -37.16
CA LEU A 1049 -4.09 5.79 -36.79
C LEU A 1049 -4.70 6.76 -37.82
N ASP A 1050 -6.01 6.98 -37.75
CA ASP A 1050 -6.65 8.09 -38.46
C ASP A 1050 -6.05 9.43 -37.95
N GLU A 1051 -5.34 10.11 -38.85
CA GLU A 1051 -5.02 11.55 -38.95
C GLU A 1051 -4.82 12.47 -37.71
N GLU A 1052 -4.54 11.97 -36.50
CA GLU A 1052 -4.26 12.84 -35.32
C GLU A 1052 -2.78 12.92 -34.88
N ILE A 1053 -1.83 12.60 -35.77
CA ILE A 1053 -0.37 12.73 -35.51
C ILE A 1053 0.27 13.83 -36.38
N THR A 1054 -0.50 14.87 -36.74
CA THR A 1054 0.00 15.99 -37.55
C THR A 1054 -0.22 17.36 -36.92
N ILE A 1055 -0.06 17.53 -35.60
CA ILE A 1055 0.06 18.87 -35.00
C ILE A 1055 1.07 18.86 -33.86
N THR A 1056 2.36 18.93 -34.18
CA THR A 1056 3.40 19.57 -33.33
C THR A 1056 4.67 19.73 -34.16
N ASP A 1057 4.64 20.60 -35.18
CA ASP A 1057 5.88 21.20 -35.70
C ASP A 1057 5.69 22.58 -36.36
N ARG A 1058 4.59 23.27 -36.04
CA ARG A 1058 4.34 24.66 -36.45
C ARG A 1058 3.81 25.51 -35.30
N ALA A 1059 4.59 25.62 -34.23
CA ALA A 1059 4.36 26.62 -33.19
C ALA A 1059 5.65 27.02 -32.46
N GLN A 1060 6.74 27.21 -33.20
CA GLN A 1060 7.90 27.95 -32.70
C GLN A 1060 8.44 28.84 -33.81
N ARG A 1061 7.75 29.96 -34.05
CA ARG A 1061 8.30 31.19 -34.66
C ARG A 1061 7.24 32.29 -34.61
N SER A 1062 7.12 32.97 -33.48
CA SER A 1062 7.01 34.43 -33.40
C SER A 1062 7.08 34.91 -31.94
N PRO A 1063 7.70 36.07 -31.65
CA PRO A 1063 8.03 36.53 -30.30
C PRO A 1063 7.02 37.56 -29.75
N MET A 1064 7.22 37.90 -28.46
CA MET A 1064 6.83 39.12 -27.73
C MET A 1064 5.59 39.13 -26.81
N CYS A 1065 5.86 39.60 -25.58
CA CYS A 1065 5.07 40.41 -24.64
C CYS A 1065 3.68 39.89 -24.22
N CYS A 1066 3.35 39.71 -22.94
CA CYS A 1066 3.50 40.58 -21.77
C CYS A 1066 3.63 39.79 -20.46
#